data_AF-A0A523DGE3-F1
#
_entry.id   AF-A0A523DGE3-F1
#
_cell.length_a   1.000
_cell.length_b   1.000
_cell.length_c   1.000
_cell.angle_alpha   90.00
_cell.angle_beta   90.00
_cell.angle_gamma   90.00
#
_symmetry.space_group_name_H-M   'P 1'
#
loop_
_entity.id
_entity.type
_entity.pdbx_description
1 polymer ?
#
loop_
_entity_poly.entity_id
_entity_poly.type
_entity_poly.pdbx_seq_one_letter_code
_entity_poly.pdbx_strand_id
1 'polypeptide(L)'
;MTRQITIVSVACLAWAAPAVADELRCDVQGYRAQAGLTADLTEEVLTLTWNGDPGQQVRLRLRVDDGTPTFDEIAVHDTSGVWTTVARDVTLEFRVVTGVRRMTEQQLRPLRALGVEITPELIAEKQWDAFWDAPLDVPGMDGRGRTNVGMPRTPGEIQRATAVWEVTGCTVATKGARLEVGFPGVRLGLFTGRLQITVYRGTNLIRAEVVARTNAPSVAYKYEAGLSGLSIDPAARVVWRDLSNQWQDYQLGGAVNDDPVPLKVANRIVIAETFGGTISAFPPPHTFFFAREVETDLGYGWYRKDAASFAFGVRQAEGEEDPRYKANFALYSARPGTWQRMAVYFHVGTGDAAAARNAALAFTRGDRFKALPGYQVMASHFHMDLGQRLLESGSLDTKLPDLEALKAAGITIVSPTDRPNGDDRLEVLAAYYEGARRHSDKNFLIMPNEEVSTLLGGHWDILFPKPVFWTRDRQPGQPFVERHPIYGTLYRVGSPEDVMEMVTRENALIYMPHPRTKGSTGYPDTVKDTAHFRHERYRGVGWRWGMGLDLSERRLSERRVLPLLDDMNNWMADVPTPPKQILAITETYRKRPGDDIYANNPVNYVKLGQLPTPDDMTELIDALKVGDFFVTSGEVLIPTYEVTGTGTHRTIVADVEWTFPLDFVEVVWGDGATRDRQIIETTDLPPFGTHRFEIPFDATGKRWVRFAAWDSAGNGALVQPIWVE
;
A
#
# COMPACT_ATOMS: atom_id res chain seq x y z
N MET A 1 69.11 -6.32 49.53
CA MET A 1 69.26 -5.57 48.26
C MET A 1 67.86 -5.29 47.73
N THR A 2 67.34 -4.10 47.98
CA THR A 2 65.95 -3.73 47.67
C THR A 2 66.00 -2.46 46.84
N ARG A 3 65.67 -2.56 45.55
CA ARG A 3 65.71 -1.46 44.59
C ARG A 3 64.47 -0.57 44.79
N GLN A 4 64.68 0.72 45.09
CA GLN A 4 63.67 1.76 44.95
C GLN A 4 63.66 2.24 43.49
N ILE A 5 62.49 2.25 42.87
CA ILE A 5 62.23 2.83 41.55
C ILE A 5 61.41 4.10 41.78
N THR A 6 61.96 5.24 41.37
CA THR A 6 61.30 6.54 41.39
C THR A 6 60.45 6.69 40.11
N ILE A 7 59.14 6.87 40.25
CA ILE A 7 58.23 7.18 39.14
C ILE A 7 58.05 8.70 39.09
N VAL A 8 58.36 9.30 37.95
CA VAL A 8 58.11 10.72 37.63
C VAL A 8 56.74 10.83 36.98
N SER A 9 55.82 11.56 37.61
CA SER A 9 54.50 11.88 37.06
C SER A 9 54.60 13.09 36.14
N VAL A 10 54.36 12.90 34.84
CA VAL A 10 54.18 13.98 33.86
C VAL A 10 52.69 14.31 33.78
N ALA A 11 52.32 15.52 34.21
CA ALA A 11 50.97 16.04 34.06
C ALA A 11 50.80 16.65 32.66
N CYS A 12 50.10 15.94 31.77
CA CYS A 12 49.64 16.51 30.50
C CYS A 12 48.34 17.30 30.74
N LEU A 13 48.42 18.64 30.71
CA LEU A 13 47.24 19.49 30.55
C LEU A 13 46.72 19.37 29.11
N ALA A 14 45.63 18.63 28.93
CA ALA A 14 44.86 18.65 27.69
C ALA A 14 44.04 19.95 27.63
N TRP A 15 44.40 20.84 26.73
CA TRP A 15 43.55 21.96 26.33
C TRP A 15 42.38 21.42 25.52
N ALA A 16 41.17 21.46 26.07
CA ALA A 16 39.95 21.28 25.30
C ALA A 16 39.76 22.52 24.42
N ALA A 17 39.91 22.37 23.10
CA ALA A 17 39.47 23.39 22.16
C ALA A 17 37.94 23.50 22.24
N PRO A 18 37.36 24.71 22.23
CA PRO A 18 35.92 24.85 22.14
C PRO A 18 35.47 24.28 20.80
N ALA A 19 34.53 23.33 20.82
CA ALA A 19 33.81 22.93 19.63
C ALA A 19 33.01 24.15 19.15
N VAL A 20 33.45 24.77 18.07
CA VAL A 20 32.65 25.77 17.35
C VAL A 20 31.60 24.96 16.59
N ALA A 21 30.32 25.14 16.94
CA ALA A 21 29.24 24.59 16.14
C ALA A 21 29.35 25.20 14.73
N ASP A 22 29.40 24.37 13.69
CA ASP A 22 29.40 24.84 12.31
C ASP A 22 28.06 25.55 12.02
N GLU A 23 28.13 26.80 11.56
CA GLU A 23 26.99 27.61 11.11
C GLU A 23 26.13 26.82 10.09
N LEU A 24 24.81 26.75 10.29
CA LEU A 24 23.92 26.01 9.37
C LEU A 24 23.99 26.63 7.97
N ARG A 25 24.55 25.87 7.01
CA ARG A 25 24.61 26.25 5.60
C ARG A 25 23.65 25.42 4.77
N CYS A 26 22.83 26.11 3.97
CA CYS A 26 21.92 25.46 3.03
C CYS A 26 22.28 25.79 1.58
N ASP A 27 22.40 24.77 0.74
CA ASP A 27 22.47 24.93 -0.71
C ASP A 27 21.08 25.26 -1.25
N VAL A 28 20.94 26.45 -1.82
CA VAL A 28 19.69 26.98 -2.38
C VAL A 28 19.70 27.04 -3.92
N GLN A 29 20.64 26.37 -4.60
CA GLN A 29 20.71 26.38 -6.07
C GLN A 29 19.40 25.92 -6.73
N GLY A 30 18.75 24.91 -6.13
CA GLY A 30 17.46 24.37 -6.57
C GLY A 30 16.24 25.17 -6.10
N TYR A 31 16.41 26.16 -5.23
CA TYR A 31 15.32 26.97 -4.71
C TYR A 31 14.93 28.08 -5.70
N ARG A 32 13.62 28.24 -5.88
CA ARG A 32 13.00 29.34 -6.61
C ARG A 32 11.84 29.86 -5.78
N ALA A 33 11.93 31.11 -5.32
CA ALA A 33 10.86 31.73 -4.57
C ALA A 33 9.57 31.80 -5.40
N GLN A 34 8.43 31.54 -4.78
CA GLN A 34 7.12 31.66 -5.39
C GLN A 34 6.13 32.32 -4.43
N ALA A 35 5.09 32.95 -4.97
CA ALA A 35 4.01 33.47 -4.15
C ALA A 35 3.36 32.32 -3.33
N GLY A 36 3.20 32.55 -2.03
CA GLY A 36 2.61 31.57 -1.11
C GLY A 36 3.47 30.33 -0.87
N LEU A 37 4.77 30.35 -1.22
CA LEU A 37 5.72 29.27 -0.93
C LEU A 37 7.16 29.83 -0.97
N THR A 38 7.71 30.12 0.20
CA THR A 38 9.03 30.77 0.35
C THR A 38 9.90 30.05 1.37
N ALA A 39 11.21 30.18 1.18
CA ALA A 39 12.27 29.81 2.09
C ALA A 39 13.19 31.01 2.33
N ASP A 40 13.60 31.22 3.56
CA ASP A 40 14.55 32.27 3.98
C ASP A 40 15.52 31.70 5.03
N LEU A 41 16.82 31.97 4.89
CA LEU A 41 17.84 31.53 5.84
C LEU A 41 18.43 32.76 6.53
N THR A 42 18.10 32.93 7.81
CA THR A 42 18.55 34.06 8.64
C THR A 42 19.05 33.52 9.98
N GLU A 43 20.22 34.00 10.43
CA GLU A 43 20.80 33.63 11.73
C GLU A 43 20.80 32.11 11.99
N GLU A 44 21.24 31.31 11.01
CA GLU A 44 21.28 29.84 11.09
C GLU A 44 19.91 29.13 11.18
N VAL A 45 18.81 29.86 11.00
CA VAL A 45 17.45 29.31 10.99
C VAL A 45 16.86 29.38 9.58
N LEU A 46 16.55 28.22 9.01
CA LEU A 46 15.82 28.12 7.75
C LEU A 46 14.32 28.22 8.04
N THR A 47 13.70 29.31 7.60
CA THR A 47 12.26 29.56 7.71
C THR A 47 11.56 29.23 6.41
N LEU A 48 10.62 28.28 6.45
CA LEU A 48 9.68 27.98 5.38
C LEU A 48 8.36 28.68 5.70
N THR A 49 7.77 29.38 4.73
CA THR A 49 6.41 29.93 4.85
C THR A 49 5.60 29.60 3.61
N TRP A 50 4.41 29.04 3.78
CA TRP A 50 3.55 28.68 2.66
C TRP A 50 2.07 28.92 2.95
N ASN A 51 1.29 29.11 1.88
CA ASN A 51 -0.15 29.09 1.95
C ASN A 51 -0.59 27.64 2.20
N GLY A 52 -1.21 27.40 3.34
CA GLY A 52 -1.64 26.09 3.78
C GLY A 52 -3.06 25.78 3.34
N ASP A 53 -3.84 25.21 4.26
CA ASP A 53 -5.27 25.01 4.10
C ASP A 53 -6.01 26.33 3.77
N PRO A 54 -7.22 26.30 3.21
CA PRO A 54 -7.94 27.50 2.80
C PRO A 54 -8.02 28.57 3.90
N GLY A 55 -7.46 29.75 3.63
CA GLY A 55 -7.43 30.87 4.58
C GLY A 55 -6.34 30.80 5.65
N GLN A 56 -5.40 29.86 5.54
CA GLN A 56 -4.29 29.70 6.48
C GLN A 56 -2.92 29.85 5.82
N GLN A 57 -1.94 30.27 6.61
CA GLN A 57 -0.52 30.15 6.28
C GLN A 57 0.18 29.33 7.35
N VAL A 58 1.20 28.59 6.95
CA VAL A 58 2.02 27.82 7.88
C VAL A 58 3.46 28.29 7.79
N ARG A 59 4.12 28.32 8.94
CA ARG A 59 5.55 28.61 9.08
C ARG A 59 6.23 27.45 9.78
N LEU A 60 7.32 26.96 9.19
CA LEU A 60 8.20 25.96 9.77
C LEU A 60 9.61 26.55 9.85
N ARG A 61 10.14 26.72 11.06
CA ARG A 61 11.51 27.14 11.31
C ARG A 61 12.36 25.92 11.64
N LEU A 62 13.47 25.78 10.94
CA LEU A 62 14.38 24.63 11.02
C LEU A 62 15.77 25.12 11.42
N ARG A 63 16.37 24.47 12.41
CA ARG A 63 17.78 24.64 12.80
C ARG A 63 18.46 23.29 12.92
N VAL A 64 19.77 23.29 13.09
CA VAL A 64 20.54 22.06 13.35
C VAL A 64 21.29 22.22 14.68
N ASP A 65 21.03 21.32 15.61
CA ASP A 65 21.62 21.31 16.94
C ASP A 65 22.51 20.09 17.10
N ASP A 66 23.82 20.30 17.22
CA ASP A 66 24.79 19.21 17.37
C ASP A 66 24.57 18.08 16.34
N GLY A 67 24.38 18.47 15.08
CA GLY A 67 24.12 17.55 13.98
C GLY A 67 22.67 17.06 13.84
N THR A 68 21.76 17.42 14.75
CA THR A 68 20.35 17.00 14.73
C THR A 68 19.45 18.08 14.13
N PRO A 69 18.72 17.80 13.03
CA PRO A 69 17.68 18.71 12.54
C PRO A 69 16.56 18.88 13.57
N THR A 70 16.33 20.12 13.97
CA THR A 70 15.33 20.52 14.96
C THR A 70 14.30 21.45 14.32
N PHE A 71 13.03 21.20 14.61
CA PHE A 71 11.94 22.11 14.27
C PHE A 71 11.88 23.14 15.40
N ASP A 72 12.55 24.26 15.19
CA ASP A 72 12.62 25.41 16.09
C ASP A 72 11.21 25.93 16.41
N GLU A 73 10.37 26.06 15.38
CA GLU A 73 8.96 26.42 15.51
C GLU A 73 8.13 25.81 14.40
N ILE A 74 6.95 25.32 14.75
CA ILE A 74 5.83 25.16 13.81
C ILE A 74 4.73 26.13 14.23
N ALA A 75 4.31 27.01 13.32
CA ALA A 75 3.26 27.98 13.59
C ALA A 75 2.24 28.06 12.45
N VAL A 76 0.99 28.34 12.80
CA VAL A 76 -0.12 28.51 11.87
C VAL A 76 -0.71 29.90 12.04
N HIS A 77 -0.87 30.61 10.93
CA HIS A 77 -1.62 31.86 10.84
C HIS A 77 -2.99 31.55 10.29
N ASP A 78 -4.03 31.77 11.09
CA ASP A 78 -5.40 31.49 10.69
C ASP A 78 -6.16 32.77 10.29
N THR A 79 -7.44 32.60 9.96
CA THR A 79 -8.31 33.71 9.54
C THR A 79 -8.49 34.82 10.58
N SER A 80 -8.11 34.59 11.85
CA SER A 80 -8.12 35.61 12.90
C SER A 80 -6.96 36.61 12.75
N GLY A 81 -6.00 36.34 11.87
CA GLY A 81 -4.86 37.21 11.61
C GLY A 81 -3.70 37.06 12.60
N VAL A 82 -3.72 36.05 13.48
CA VAL A 82 -2.69 35.82 14.50
C VAL A 82 -1.87 34.57 14.18
N TRP A 83 -0.54 34.65 14.37
CA TRP A 83 0.33 33.48 14.34
C TRP A 83 0.25 32.73 15.66
N THR A 84 -0.13 31.45 15.59
CA THR A 84 -0.21 30.55 16.74
C THR A 84 0.88 29.50 16.63
N THR A 85 1.79 29.47 17.60
CA THR A 85 2.81 28.42 17.72
C THR A 85 2.13 27.11 18.15
N VAL A 86 2.34 26.05 17.36
CA VAL A 86 1.81 24.70 17.61
C VAL A 86 2.86 23.79 18.25
N ALA A 87 4.14 23.95 17.89
CA ALA A 87 5.25 23.25 18.54
C ALA A 87 6.53 24.08 18.48
N ARG A 88 7.42 23.82 19.45
CA ARG A 88 8.78 24.39 19.51
C ARG A 88 9.75 23.34 20.00
N ASP A 89 10.98 23.46 19.54
CA ASP A 89 12.11 22.64 19.98
C ASP A 89 11.84 21.13 19.87
N VAL A 90 11.17 20.72 18.79
CA VAL A 90 10.83 19.32 18.54
C VAL A 90 11.76 18.70 17.50
N THR A 91 12.05 17.42 17.66
CA THR A 91 12.91 16.65 16.73
C THR A 91 12.13 15.51 16.11
N LEU A 92 12.57 15.05 14.95
CA LEU A 92 12.04 13.85 14.33
C LEU A 92 12.68 12.61 14.93
N GLU A 93 11.86 11.64 15.29
CA GLU A 93 12.30 10.35 15.80
C GLU A 93 12.02 9.27 14.76
N PHE A 94 13.06 8.58 14.29
CA PHE A 94 12.95 7.45 13.37
C PHE A 94 13.61 6.22 13.98
N ARG A 95 12.91 5.08 13.91
CA ARG A 95 13.42 3.78 14.37
C ARG A 95 13.25 2.76 13.26
N VAL A 96 14.19 1.82 13.16
CA VAL A 96 14.12 0.70 12.24
C VAL A 96 14.39 -0.60 12.98
N VAL A 97 13.71 -1.65 12.54
CA VAL A 97 14.05 -3.03 12.91
C VAL A 97 14.27 -3.81 11.62
N THR A 98 15.45 -4.41 11.49
CA THR A 98 15.83 -5.19 10.32
C THR A 98 15.97 -6.66 10.67
N GLY A 99 15.55 -7.54 9.78
CA GLY A 99 15.77 -8.98 9.81
C GLY A 99 16.24 -9.50 8.46
N VAL A 100 16.46 -10.82 8.37
CA VAL A 100 16.93 -11.47 7.14
C VAL A 100 15.76 -11.97 6.31
N ARG A 101 15.59 -11.42 5.10
CA ARG A 101 14.66 -11.88 4.06
C ARG A 101 15.02 -13.29 3.60
N ARG A 102 14.02 -14.16 3.46
CA ARG A 102 14.20 -15.52 2.93
C ARG A 102 13.14 -15.85 1.88
N MET A 103 13.54 -16.66 0.90
CA MET A 103 12.59 -17.29 0.00
C MET A 103 11.76 -18.35 0.75
N THR A 104 10.47 -18.41 0.44
CA THR A 104 9.53 -19.26 1.16
C THR A 104 9.31 -20.61 0.48
N GLU A 105 8.95 -21.64 1.25
CA GLU A 105 8.57 -22.93 0.69
C GLU A 105 7.32 -22.83 -0.20
N GLN A 106 6.47 -21.83 0.02
CA GLN A 106 5.34 -21.55 -0.86
C GLN A 106 5.78 -21.17 -2.28
N GLN A 107 6.88 -20.44 -2.44
CA GLN A 107 7.45 -20.08 -3.73
C GLN A 107 8.26 -21.23 -4.35
N LEU A 108 8.91 -22.06 -3.52
CA LEU A 108 9.75 -23.16 -3.99
C LEU A 108 8.95 -24.33 -4.55
N ARG A 109 7.79 -24.67 -3.96
CA ARG A 109 6.94 -25.76 -4.43
C ARG A 109 6.54 -25.67 -5.91
N PRO A 110 5.97 -24.55 -6.41
CA PRO A 110 5.61 -24.44 -7.83
C PRO A 110 6.84 -24.52 -8.74
N LEU A 111 7.99 -23.95 -8.34
CA LEU A 111 9.23 -24.04 -9.13
C LEU A 111 9.73 -25.48 -9.27
N ARG A 112 9.70 -26.26 -8.18
CA ARG A 112 10.04 -27.69 -8.21
C ARG A 112 9.07 -28.49 -9.08
N ALA A 113 7.76 -28.18 -9.01
CA ALA A 113 6.75 -28.82 -9.85
C ALA A 113 6.96 -28.52 -11.34
N LEU A 114 7.52 -27.35 -11.66
CA LEU A 114 7.93 -26.95 -13.01
C LEU A 114 9.29 -27.54 -13.45
N GLY A 115 9.98 -28.30 -12.59
CA GLY A 115 11.31 -28.82 -12.87
C GLY A 115 12.42 -27.76 -12.90
N VAL A 116 12.17 -26.57 -12.35
CA VAL A 116 13.17 -25.50 -12.25
C VAL A 116 14.19 -25.87 -11.18
N GLU A 117 15.47 -25.86 -11.55
CA GLU A 117 16.57 -26.09 -10.62
C GLU A 117 16.66 -24.96 -9.59
N ILE A 118 16.71 -25.32 -8.30
CA ILE A 118 16.77 -24.36 -7.20
C ILE A 118 18.24 -24.04 -6.90
N THR A 119 18.77 -22.99 -7.53
CA THR A 119 20.14 -22.51 -7.32
C THR A 119 20.20 -21.33 -6.33
N PRO A 120 21.38 -21.01 -5.75
CA PRO A 120 21.55 -19.81 -4.94
C PRO A 120 21.19 -18.51 -5.67
N GLU A 121 21.46 -18.43 -6.97
CA GLU A 121 21.15 -17.27 -7.81
C GLU A 121 19.64 -17.08 -7.95
N LEU A 122 18.89 -18.16 -8.16
CA LEU A 122 17.42 -18.14 -8.22
C LEU A 122 16.83 -17.68 -6.87
N ILE A 123 17.37 -18.18 -5.76
CA ILE A 123 16.95 -17.75 -4.42
C ILE A 123 17.22 -16.26 -4.24
N ALA A 124 18.41 -15.78 -4.61
CA ALA A 124 18.78 -14.37 -4.51
C ALA A 124 17.88 -13.46 -5.35
N GLU A 125 17.41 -13.94 -6.51
CA GLU A 125 16.48 -13.25 -7.39
C GLU A 125 15.04 -13.23 -6.84
N LYS A 126 14.52 -14.39 -6.40
CA LYS A 126 13.09 -14.56 -6.06
C LYS A 126 12.73 -14.31 -4.60
N GLN A 127 13.70 -14.25 -3.68
CA GLN A 127 13.43 -14.01 -2.26
C GLN A 127 12.67 -12.71 -1.99
N TRP A 128 12.81 -11.70 -2.86
CA TRP A 128 12.19 -10.39 -2.66
C TRP A 128 10.66 -10.38 -2.79
N ASP A 129 10.10 -11.43 -3.39
CA ASP A 129 8.66 -11.61 -3.57
C ASP A 129 8.03 -12.49 -2.47
N ALA A 130 8.74 -12.69 -1.36
CA ALA A 130 8.27 -13.48 -0.23
C ALA A 130 7.00 -12.89 0.42
N PHE A 131 6.08 -13.78 0.79
CA PHE A 131 4.81 -13.41 1.44
C PHE A 131 4.61 -14.11 2.79
N TRP A 132 4.99 -15.38 2.90
CA TRP A 132 5.01 -16.14 4.17
C TRP A 132 6.41 -16.23 4.76
N ASP A 133 7.03 -15.06 4.93
CA ASP A 133 8.31 -14.89 5.60
C ASP A 133 8.09 -13.98 6.81
N ALA A 134 8.54 -14.35 8.01
CA ALA A 134 8.43 -13.52 9.22
C ALA A 134 9.84 -13.23 9.74
N PRO A 135 10.51 -12.16 9.28
CA PRO A 135 11.93 -11.91 9.55
C PRO A 135 12.29 -11.68 11.02
N LEU A 136 11.34 -11.26 11.85
CA LEU A 136 11.57 -10.88 13.26
C LEU A 136 11.09 -11.94 14.26
N ASP A 137 10.56 -13.06 13.76
CA ASP A 137 10.04 -14.14 14.59
C ASP A 137 11.15 -15.16 14.88
N VAL A 138 11.55 -15.29 16.15
CA VAL A 138 12.69 -16.11 16.58
C VAL A 138 12.21 -17.17 17.59
N PRO A 139 12.57 -18.46 17.44
CA PRO A 139 13.51 -19.04 16.47
C PRO A 139 12.91 -19.33 15.08
N GLY A 140 11.77 -18.72 14.75
CA GLY A 140 10.96 -19.08 13.60
C GLY A 140 9.86 -20.05 14.02
N MET A 141 8.64 -19.74 13.57
CA MET A 141 7.40 -20.38 13.95
C MET A 141 7.27 -21.88 13.68
N ASP A 142 6.43 -22.54 14.48
CA ASP A 142 5.79 -23.81 14.14
C ASP A 142 4.76 -23.65 13.00
N GLY A 143 4.68 -24.61 12.07
CA GLY A 143 3.73 -24.57 10.95
C GLY A 143 4.33 -24.12 9.61
N ARG A 144 3.54 -23.40 8.78
CA ARG A 144 3.86 -23.14 7.34
C ARG A 144 5.17 -22.38 7.10
N GLY A 145 5.64 -21.58 8.06
CA GLY A 145 6.91 -20.85 7.96
C GLY A 145 8.15 -21.65 8.34
N ARG A 146 7.98 -22.77 9.08
CA ARG A 146 9.09 -23.57 9.62
C ARG A 146 9.98 -24.18 8.55
N THR A 147 9.41 -24.47 7.38
CA THR A 147 10.09 -25.14 6.27
C THR A 147 10.76 -24.17 5.30
N ASN A 148 10.74 -22.86 5.56
CA ASN A 148 11.45 -21.90 4.73
C ASN A 148 12.97 -22.15 4.77
N VAL A 149 13.66 -21.84 3.67
CA VAL A 149 15.10 -22.08 3.54
C VAL A 149 15.86 -21.24 4.56
N GLY A 150 16.77 -21.88 5.31
CA GLY A 150 17.62 -21.21 6.29
C GLY A 150 17.06 -21.10 7.71
N MET A 151 15.99 -21.82 8.05
CA MET A 151 15.48 -21.95 9.43
C MET A 151 16.35 -22.89 10.31
N PRO A 152 16.37 -22.73 11.65
CA PRO A 152 15.68 -21.71 12.44
C PRO A 152 16.30 -20.31 12.34
N ARG A 153 15.54 -19.27 12.66
CA ARG A 153 16.02 -17.90 12.90
C ARG A 153 16.76 -17.81 14.22
N THR A 154 17.70 -16.85 14.30
CA THR A 154 18.42 -16.55 15.55
C THR A 154 18.25 -15.08 15.95
N PRO A 155 18.34 -14.73 17.25
CA PRO A 155 18.29 -13.34 17.68
C PRO A 155 19.31 -12.42 16.98
N GLY A 156 20.47 -12.97 16.58
CA GLY A 156 21.52 -12.22 15.89
C GLY A 156 21.18 -11.77 14.48
N GLU A 157 20.08 -12.28 13.90
CA GLU A 157 19.56 -11.80 12.61
C GLU A 157 18.81 -10.47 12.74
N ILE A 158 18.41 -10.08 13.96
CA ILE A 158 17.60 -8.90 14.22
C ILE A 158 18.50 -7.75 14.68
N GLN A 159 18.38 -6.60 14.02
CA GLN A 159 19.03 -5.37 14.45
C GLN A 159 17.98 -4.29 14.67
N ARG A 160 18.15 -3.52 15.75
CA ARG A 160 17.30 -2.40 16.13
C ARG A 160 18.17 -1.15 16.13
N ALA A 161 17.68 -0.08 15.52
CA ALA A 161 18.38 1.18 15.52
C ALA A 161 17.43 2.37 15.55
N THR A 162 17.86 3.43 16.21
CA THR A 162 17.28 4.76 16.12
C THR A 162 18.16 5.60 15.20
N ALA A 163 17.58 6.59 14.53
CA ALA A 163 18.34 7.49 13.67
C ALA A 163 19.40 8.24 14.46
N VAL A 164 20.59 8.31 13.88
CA VAL A 164 21.71 9.16 14.29
C VAL A 164 21.89 10.22 13.23
N TRP A 165 22.03 11.47 13.67
CA TRP A 165 22.11 12.65 12.82
C TRP A 165 23.51 13.24 12.90
N GLU A 166 24.18 13.31 11.74
CA GLU A 166 25.49 13.94 11.56
C GLU A 166 25.38 15.03 10.49
N VAL A 167 24.36 15.89 10.64
CA VAL A 167 23.99 16.89 9.65
C VAL A 167 24.89 18.12 9.80
N THR A 168 25.53 18.53 8.71
CA THR A 168 26.39 19.73 8.67
C THR A 168 25.82 20.83 7.78
N GLY A 169 24.70 20.58 7.12
CA GLY A 169 24.08 21.50 6.19
C GLY A 169 22.80 20.95 5.59
N CYS A 170 22.14 21.75 4.74
CA CYS A 170 20.91 21.36 4.08
C CYS A 170 20.89 21.70 2.59
N THR A 171 19.89 21.20 1.87
CA THR A 171 19.59 21.58 0.48
C THR A 171 18.15 22.03 0.41
N VAL A 172 17.84 23.11 -0.30
CA VAL A 172 16.49 23.62 -0.50
C VAL A 172 16.15 23.63 -1.99
N ALA A 173 15.02 23.02 -2.35
CA ALA A 173 14.57 22.94 -3.73
C ALA A 173 13.08 23.23 -3.87
N THR A 174 12.72 24.01 -4.89
CA THR A 174 11.33 24.19 -5.30
C THR A 174 10.99 23.20 -6.40
N LYS A 175 9.92 22.41 -6.22
CA LYS A 175 9.39 21.50 -7.23
C LYS A 175 7.89 21.72 -7.40
N GLY A 176 7.52 22.42 -8.46
CA GLY A 176 6.13 22.81 -8.71
C GLY A 176 5.58 23.63 -7.54
N ALA A 177 4.55 23.10 -6.87
CA ALA A 177 3.88 23.68 -5.70
C ALA A 177 4.44 23.16 -4.36
N ARG A 178 5.64 22.59 -4.36
CA ARG A 178 6.28 21.95 -3.20
C ARG A 178 7.63 22.58 -2.91
N LEU A 179 7.99 22.61 -1.63
CA LEU A 179 9.33 22.95 -1.18
C LEU A 179 9.93 21.76 -0.45
N GLU A 180 11.08 21.30 -0.91
CA GLU A 180 11.83 20.18 -0.35
C GLU A 180 13.08 20.69 0.36
N VAL A 181 13.25 20.29 1.62
CA VAL A 181 14.47 20.51 2.40
C VAL A 181 15.12 19.16 2.68
N GLY A 182 16.38 18.99 2.28
CA GLY A 182 17.15 17.78 2.49
C GLY A 182 18.29 18.00 3.48
N PHE A 183 18.45 17.11 4.45
CA PHE A 183 19.54 17.11 5.42
C PHE A 183 20.36 15.82 5.28
N PRO A 184 21.46 15.82 4.51
CA PRO A 184 22.38 14.68 4.42
C PRO A 184 23.04 14.40 5.77
N GLY A 185 23.45 13.14 6.01
CA GLY A 185 24.13 12.76 7.25
C GLY A 185 23.28 11.88 8.17
N VAL A 186 22.30 11.16 7.64
CA VAL A 186 21.48 10.23 8.43
C VAL A 186 22.07 8.84 8.41
N ARG A 187 22.22 8.25 9.60
CA ARG A 187 22.47 6.82 9.80
C ARG A 187 21.29 6.21 10.53
N LEU A 188 20.71 5.15 9.99
CA LEU A 188 19.60 4.42 10.62
C LEU A 188 19.88 2.91 10.52
N GLY A 189 20.63 2.38 11.49
CA GLY A 189 21.10 0.99 11.47
C GLY A 189 21.98 0.71 10.24
N LEU A 190 21.52 -0.21 9.38
CA LEU A 190 22.20 -0.57 8.12
C LEU A 190 22.03 0.47 7.00
N PHE A 191 21.20 1.49 7.21
CA PHE A 191 20.86 2.49 6.21
C PHE A 191 21.67 3.77 6.39
N THR A 192 22.09 4.36 5.28
CA THR A 192 22.68 5.71 5.24
C THR A 192 22.01 6.57 4.19
N GLY A 193 21.84 7.87 4.48
CA GLY A 193 21.13 8.76 3.59
C GLY A 193 20.88 10.15 4.14
N ARG A 194 19.66 10.65 3.94
CA ARG A 194 19.23 11.99 4.32
C ARG A 194 17.85 11.98 4.98
N LEU A 195 17.60 13.00 5.79
CA LEU A 195 16.24 13.40 6.15
C LEU A 195 15.73 14.31 5.03
N GLN A 196 14.48 14.11 4.61
CA GLN A 196 13.78 14.97 3.67
C GLN A 196 12.51 15.50 4.31
N ILE A 197 12.32 16.81 4.30
CA ILE A 197 11.10 17.48 4.70
C ILE A 197 10.47 18.07 3.44
N THR A 198 9.18 17.86 3.24
CA THR A 198 8.43 18.42 2.11
C THR A 198 7.18 19.11 2.62
N VAL A 199 6.98 20.35 2.20
CA VAL A 199 5.75 21.13 2.44
C VAL A 199 5.06 21.43 1.12
N TYR A 200 3.74 21.52 1.15
CA TYR A 200 2.89 21.57 -0.04
C TYR A 200 2.01 22.82 0.00
N ARG A 201 2.12 23.69 -1.00
CA ARG A 201 1.22 24.84 -1.12
C ARG A 201 -0.22 24.35 -1.33
N GLY A 202 -1.16 24.91 -0.57
CA GLY A 202 -2.57 24.56 -0.58
C GLY A 202 -2.99 23.57 0.53
N THR A 203 -2.08 23.20 1.44
CA THR A 203 -2.42 22.40 2.63
C THR A 203 -1.45 22.63 3.78
N ASN A 204 -1.88 22.40 5.02
CA ASN A 204 -1.02 22.38 6.20
C ASN A 204 -0.18 21.09 6.34
N LEU A 205 -0.18 20.22 5.32
CA LEU A 205 0.55 18.97 5.30
C LEU A 205 2.07 19.19 5.29
N ILE A 206 2.76 18.51 6.19
CA ILE A 206 4.21 18.36 6.25
C ILE A 206 4.53 16.88 6.10
N ARG A 207 5.37 16.52 5.14
CA ARG A 207 5.91 15.16 5.00
C ARG A 207 7.36 15.14 5.50
N ALA A 208 7.66 14.21 6.40
CA ALA A 208 9.02 13.93 6.83
C ALA A 208 9.41 12.52 6.44
N GLU A 209 10.61 12.35 5.89
CA GLU A 209 11.09 11.05 5.42
C GLU A 209 12.57 10.83 5.70
N VAL A 210 12.94 9.63 6.14
CA VAL A 210 14.31 9.16 5.96
C VAL A 210 14.41 8.53 4.57
N VAL A 211 15.16 9.17 3.69
CA VAL A 211 15.50 8.66 2.34
C VAL A 211 16.91 8.07 2.40
N ALA A 212 17.00 6.75 2.52
CA ALA A 212 18.25 6.07 2.81
C ALA A 212 18.36 4.73 2.09
N ARG A 213 19.59 4.25 1.89
CA ARG A 213 19.86 2.97 1.23
C ARG A 213 20.80 2.11 2.06
N THR A 214 20.82 0.82 1.76
CA THR A 214 21.79 -0.12 2.30
C THR A 214 22.32 -1.00 1.17
N ASN A 215 23.55 -1.50 1.32
CA ASN A 215 24.13 -2.51 0.43
C ASN A 215 24.11 -3.91 1.07
N ALA A 216 23.59 -4.05 2.29
CA ALA A 216 23.46 -5.34 2.94
C ALA A 216 22.54 -6.26 2.12
N PRO A 217 22.91 -7.55 1.94
CA PRO A 217 22.08 -8.49 1.21
C PRO A 217 20.85 -8.89 2.04
N SER A 218 19.78 -9.30 1.35
CA SER A 218 18.61 -9.95 1.95
C SER A 218 18.02 -9.21 3.17
N VAL A 219 17.92 -7.88 3.12
CA VAL A 219 17.33 -7.10 4.21
C VAL A 219 15.81 -7.06 4.09
N ALA A 220 15.13 -7.44 5.17
CA ALA A 220 13.73 -7.12 5.40
C ALA A 220 13.60 -6.17 6.60
N TYR A 221 12.69 -5.21 6.56
CA TYR A 221 12.63 -4.19 7.62
C TYR A 221 11.26 -3.57 7.82
N LYS A 222 11.04 -3.04 9.03
CA LYS A 222 9.95 -2.13 9.38
C LYS A 222 10.50 -0.84 9.99
N TYR A 223 9.70 0.22 10.00
CA TYR A 223 10.09 1.48 10.62
C TYR A 223 8.99 2.06 11.51
N GLU A 224 9.39 3.00 12.35
CA GLU A 224 8.53 3.87 13.15
C GLU A 224 9.03 5.30 12.96
N ALA A 225 8.12 6.27 13.02
CA ALA A 225 8.43 7.67 12.81
C ALA A 225 7.51 8.56 13.64
N GLY A 226 8.01 9.68 14.14
CA GLY A 226 7.21 10.61 14.94
C GLY A 226 7.94 11.91 15.29
N LEU A 227 7.29 12.73 16.10
CA LEU A 227 7.87 13.93 16.70
C LEU A 227 8.13 13.68 18.18
N SER A 228 9.25 14.19 18.66
CA SER A 228 9.70 14.10 20.05
C SER A 228 10.03 15.49 20.59
N GLY A 229 9.93 15.66 21.91
CA GLY A 229 10.24 16.91 22.59
C GLY A 229 9.06 17.87 22.77
N LEU A 230 7.82 17.43 22.46
CA LEU A 230 6.64 18.27 22.72
C LEU A 230 6.52 18.53 24.22
N SER A 231 6.45 19.79 24.63
CA SER A 231 6.36 20.17 26.04
C SER A 231 5.06 19.69 26.68
N ILE A 232 5.13 19.23 27.94
CA ILE A 232 3.94 18.93 28.74
C ILE A 232 3.46 20.22 29.39
N ASP A 233 2.52 20.90 28.74
CA ASP A 233 1.77 22.03 29.28
C ASP A 233 0.36 21.61 29.77
N PRO A 234 -0.42 22.47 30.46
CA PRO A 234 -1.75 22.09 30.97
C PRO A 234 -2.77 21.65 29.91
N ALA A 235 -2.61 22.03 28.64
CA ALA A 235 -3.45 21.60 27.53
C ALA A 235 -2.87 20.37 26.80
N ALA A 236 -1.64 19.94 27.13
CA ALA A 236 -0.96 18.87 26.46
C ALA A 236 -1.67 17.52 26.65
N ARG A 237 -2.07 16.89 25.55
CA ARG A 237 -2.61 15.53 25.54
C ARG A 237 -2.45 14.86 24.20
N VAL A 238 -2.44 13.53 24.23
CA VAL A 238 -2.52 12.69 23.03
C VAL A 238 -3.96 12.22 22.87
N VAL A 239 -4.56 12.43 21.71
CA VAL A 239 -5.98 12.13 21.41
C VAL A 239 -6.06 11.20 20.20
N TRP A 240 -6.95 10.23 20.24
CA TRP A 240 -7.24 9.34 19.11
C TRP A 240 -8.67 8.80 19.15
N ARG A 241 -9.02 8.05 18.10
CA ARG A 241 -10.25 7.25 18.04
C ARG A 241 -9.88 5.79 18.17
N ASP A 242 -10.49 5.06 19.10
CA ASP A 242 -10.30 3.60 19.18
C ASP A 242 -11.04 2.87 18.04
N LEU A 243 -10.89 1.54 17.97
CA LEU A 243 -11.51 0.70 16.94
C LEU A 243 -13.04 0.63 17.02
N SER A 244 -13.62 1.01 18.17
CA SER A 244 -15.07 1.17 18.34
C SER A 244 -15.53 2.59 17.98
N ASN A 245 -14.64 3.39 17.39
CA ASN A 245 -14.93 4.76 17.03
C ASN A 245 -15.39 5.53 18.29
N GLN A 246 -14.68 5.42 19.40
CA GLN A 246 -14.83 6.29 20.57
C GLN A 246 -13.59 7.17 20.73
N TRP A 247 -13.80 8.41 21.20
CA TRP A 247 -12.70 9.31 21.51
C TRP A 247 -11.97 8.83 22.76
N GLN A 248 -10.64 8.85 22.69
CA GLN A 248 -9.74 8.51 23.76
C GLN A 248 -8.71 9.64 23.90
N ASP A 249 -8.30 9.93 25.13
CA ASP A 249 -7.21 10.86 25.41
C ASP A 249 -6.28 10.36 26.53
N TYR A 250 -5.02 10.76 26.44
CA TYR A 250 -4.02 10.61 27.49
C TYR A 250 -3.46 11.99 27.85
N GLN A 251 -3.79 12.46 29.05
CA GLN A 251 -3.43 13.80 29.57
C GLN A 251 -2.05 13.86 30.22
N LEU A 252 -1.21 12.86 29.99
CA LEU A 252 0.20 12.87 30.39
C LEU A 252 0.42 13.03 31.92
N GLY A 253 -0.57 12.69 32.76
CA GLY A 253 -0.46 12.77 34.22
C GLY A 253 0.25 11.57 34.89
N GLY A 254 0.51 10.50 34.15
CA GLY A 254 1.11 9.26 34.67
C GLY A 254 2.63 9.31 34.82
N ALA A 255 3.24 8.17 35.16
CA ALA A 255 4.71 8.02 35.17
C ALA A 255 5.32 8.19 33.77
N VAL A 256 6.64 8.40 33.71
CA VAL A 256 7.38 8.34 32.44
C VAL A 256 7.29 6.94 31.84
N ASN A 257 7.31 6.83 30.52
CA ASN A 257 7.32 5.55 29.82
C ASN A 257 8.76 5.13 29.51
N ASP A 258 9.07 3.84 29.70
CA ASP A 258 10.36 3.26 29.29
C ASP A 258 10.43 3.07 27.77
N ASP A 259 9.28 2.78 27.14
CA ASP A 259 9.14 2.50 25.71
C ASP A 259 7.89 3.22 25.13
N PRO A 260 7.82 3.43 23.80
CA PRO A 260 6.58 3.84 23.16
C PRO A 260 5.42 2.90 23.48
N VAL A 261 4.26 3.49 23.77
CA VAL A 261 2.99 2.81 24.01
C VAL A 261 2.25 2.71 22.68
N PRO A 262 2.07 1.50 22.10
CA PRO A 262 1.28 1.31 20.88
C PRO A 262 -0.21 1.61 21.11
N LEU A 263 -0.83 2.22 20.12
CA LEU A 263 -2.26 2.56 20.13
C LEU A 263 -2.95 1.93 18.92
N LYS A 264 -4.03 1.18 19.16
CA LYS A 264 -4.97 0.76 18.10
C LYS A 264 -5.90 1.93 17.79
N VAL A 265 -5.68 2.55 16.65
CA VAL A 265 -6.21 3.86 16.28
C VAL A 265 -7.01 3.73 14.99
N ALA A 266 -8.31 4.02 15.04
CA ALA A 266 -9.11 4.10 13.84
C ALA A 266 -8.49 5.13 12.86
N ASN A 267 -8.41 4.72 11.59
CA ASN A 267 -7.85 5.51 10.49
C ASN A 267 -6.35 5.83 10.60
N ARG A 268 -5.63 5.21 11.54
CA ARG A 268 -4.19 5.42 11.74
C ARG A 268 -3.81 6.88 12.04
N ILE A 269 -4.69 7.61 12.71
CA ILE A 269 -4.47 9.01 13.09
C ILE A 269 -4.33 9.10 14.62
N VAL A 270 -3.20 9.66 15.05
CA VAL A 270 -2.95 10.06 16.44
C VAL A 270 -2.67 11.56 16.47
N ILE A 271 -3.17 12.26 17.49
CA ILE A 271 -3.18 13.72 17.54
C ILE A 271 -2.53 14.18 18.83
N ALA A 272 -1.59 15.10 18.74
CA ALA A 272 -1.12 15.87 19.88
C ALA A 272 -1.87 17.20 19.94
N GLU A 273 -2.47 17.52 21.07
CA GLU A 273 -2.88 18.88 21.41
C GLU A 273 -1.80 19.49 22.31
N THR A 274 -1.48 20.77 22.10
CA THR A 274 -0.39 21.51 22.78
C THR A 274 -0.79 22.97 23.03
N PHE A 275 0.16 23.79 23.53
CA PHE A 275 0.24 25.26 23.68
C PHE A 275 -0.70 26.22 22.91
N GLY A 276 -1.40 25.77 21.88
CA GLY A 276 -2.40 26.56 21.16
C GLY A 276 -2.92 25.91 19.88
N GLY A 277 -2.59 24.65 19.62
CA GLY A 277 -2.97 23.99 18.38
C GLY A 277 -2.81 22.48 18.44
N THR A 278 -2.88 21.88 17.25
CA THR A 278 -2.92 20.43 17.07
C THR A 278 -1.95 19.98 16.01
N ILE A 279 -1.38 18.79 16.22
CA ILE A 279 -0.57 18.08 15.23
C ILE A 279 -1.15 16.68 15.09
N SER A 280 -1.70 16.35 13.93
CA SER A 280 -2.07 14.98 13.58
C SER A 280 -0.86 14.28 12.95
N ALA A 281 -0.52 13.09 13.40
CA ALA A 281 0.46 12.21 12.74
C ALA A 281 -0.26 11.01 12.13
N PHE A 282 0.04 10.72 10.86
CA PHE A 282 -0.55 9.61 10.13
C PHE A 282 0.39 9.11 9.02
N PRO A 283 0.29 7.82 8.62
CA PRO A 283 1.17 7.26 7.61
C PRO A 283 0.61 7.48 6.19
N PRO A 284 1.45 7.32 5.14
CA PRO A 284 0.93 7.06 3.80
C PRO A 284 -0.11 5.92 3.82
N PRO A 285 -1.27 6.05 3.16
CA PRO A 285 -2.38 5.13 3.39
C PRO A 285 -2.14 3.70 2.90
N HIS A 286 -1.35 3.53 1.84
CA HIS A 286 -1.14 2.20 1.23
C HIS A 286 0.31 1.75 1.28
N THR A 287 1.27 2.65 1.04
CA THR A 287 2.70 2.30 1.06
C THR A 287 3.23 2.00 2.47
N PHE A 288 2.51 2.37 3.53
CA PHE A 288 2.82 2.01 4.92
C PHE A 288 2.52 0.54 5.29
N PHE A 289 1.83 -0.20 4.42
CA PHE A 289 1.40 -1.57 4.70
C PHE A 289 1.99 -2.55 3.70
N PHE A 290 2.65 -3.58 4.20
CA PHE A 290 2.95 -4.79 3.43
C PHE A 290 1.77 -5.75 3.54
N ALA A 291 1.56 -6.59 2.51
CA ALA A 291 0.40 -7.47 2.47
C ALA A 291 0.48 -8.52 3.57
N ARG A 292 -0.68 -8.74 4.20
CA ARG A 292 -0.96 -9.81 5.16
C ARG A 292 -2.20 -10.58 4.69
N GLU A 293 -2.48 -11.71 5.34
CA GLU A 293 -3.66 -12.54 5.15
C GLU A 293 -4.84 -12.02 5.99
N VAL A 294 -4.62 -11.07 6.90
CA VAL A 294 -5.63 -10.39 7.71
C VAL A 294 -5.33 -8.90 7.83
N GLU A 295 -6.36 -8.10 8.08
CA GLU A 295 -6.30 -6.63 8.05
C GLU A 295 -6.50 -6.01 9.44
N THR A 296 -6.27 -6.78 10.50
CA THR A 296 -6.44 -6.31 11.88
C THR A 296 -5.54 -5.12 12.18
N ASP A 297 -6.04 -4.12 12.92
CA ASP A 297 -5.18 -3.05 13.46
C ASP A 297 -4.25 -3.63 14.54
N LEU A 298 -2.94 -3.55 14.29
CA LEU A 298 -1.85 -4.02 15.16
C LEU A 298 -1.21 -2.91 16.00
N GLY A 299 -1.89 -1.78 16.13
CA GLY A 299 -1.45 -0.60 16.85
C GLY A 299 -0.53 0.26 15.98
N TYR A 300 -1.09 0.95 14.98
CA TYR A 300 -0.34 1.76 14.02
C TYR A 300 0.00 3.18 14.49
N GLY A 301 -0.52 3.61 15.65
CA GLY A 301 -0.12 4.82 16.35
C GLY A 301 0.73 4.52 17.58
N TRP A 302 1.44 5.51 18.10
CA TRP A 302 2.11 5.41 19.40
C TRP A 302 2.25 6.77 20.08
N TYR A 303 2.43 6.74 21.40
CA TYR A 303 2.94 7.87 22.19
C TYR A 303 4.02 7.41 23.17
N ARG A 304 4.83 8.34 23.67
CA ARG A 304 5.76 8.14 24.78
C ARG A 304 5.76 9.40 25.64
N LYS A 305 5.47 9.27 26.92
CA LYS A 305 5.67 10.33 27.90
C LYS A 305 7.11 10.27 28.44
N ASP A 306 7.83 11.37 28.31
CA ASP A 306 9.12 11.59 28.94
C ASP A 306 8.93 12.41 30.24
N ALA A 307 10.01 12.95 30.81
CA ALA A 307 9.96 13.68 32.08
C ALA A 307 9.15 14.99 31.99
N ALA A 308 9.56 15.90 31.10
CA ALA A 308 8.93 17.22 30.88
C ALA A 308 8.34 17.37 29.47
N SER A 309 8.45 16.32 28.67
CA SER A 309 8.04 16.29 27.26
C SER A 309 7.31 14.99 26.93
N PHE A 310 6.79 14.90 25.72
CA PHE A 310 6.26 13.68 25.15
C PHE A 310 6.60 13.59 23.66
N ALA A 311 6.42 12.40 23.13
CA ALA A 311 6.59 12.06 21.73
C ALA A 311 5.38 11.27 21.23
N PHE A 312 5.12 11.33 19.93
CA PHE A 312 4.03 10.57 19.30
C PHE A 312 4.28 10.39 17.81
N GLY A 313 3.62 9.40 17.21
CA GLY A 313 3.73 9.17 15.78
C GLY A 313 3.12 7.88 15.29
N VAL A 314 3.67 7.38 14.19
CA VAL A 314 3.24 6.15 13.51
C VAL A 314 4.25 5.04 13.74
N ARG A 315 3.76 3.81 13.82
CA ARG A 315 4.59 2.62 13.96
C ARG A 315 4.05 1.45 13.16
N GLN A 316 4.94 0.52 12.86
CA GLN A 316 4.59 -0.79 12.35
C GLN A 316 4.83 -1.83 13.44
N ALA A 317 3.94 -2.81 13.55
CA ALA A 317 4.12 -3.95 14.44
C ALA A 317 5.29 -4.85 13.97
N GLU A 318 5.75 -5.72 14.86
CA GLU A 318 6.87 -6.64 14.59
C GLU A 318 6.41 -8.06 14.26
N GLY A 319 5.13 -8.36 14.47
CA GLY A 319 4.52 -9.64 14.18
C GLY A 319 3.01 -9.55 14.17
N GLU A 320 2.39 -10.61 13.70
CA GLU A 320 0.94 -10.78 13.69
C GLU A 320 0.40 -11.18 15.07
N GLU A 321 -0.81 -10.73 15.41
CA GLU A 321 -1.52 -11.12 16.62
C GLU A 321 -2.30 -12.43 16.43
N ASP A 322 -2.88 -12.65 15.23
CA ASP A 322 -3.56 -13.91 14.93
C ASP A 322 -2.55 -15.06 14.82
N PRO A 323 -2.60 -16.07 15.72
CA PRO A 323 -1.66 -17.18 15.71
C PRO A 323 -1.61 -17.95 14.39
N ARG A 324 -2.69 -17.94 13.61
CA ARG A 324 -2.77 -18.65 12.31
C ARG A 324 -1.87 -18.01 11.25
N TYR A 325 -1.61 -16.71 11.37
CA TYR A 325 -0.95 -15.91 10.34
C TYR A 325 0.39 -15.29 10.79
N LYS A 326 0.92 -15.66 11.95
CA LYS A 326 2.24 -15.21 12.44
C LYS A 326 3.41 -15.37 11.47
N ALA A 327 3.40 -16.39 10.61
CA ALA A 327 4.45 -16.58 9.58
C ALA A 327 4.24 -15.70 8.33
N ASN A 328 3.09 -15.04 8.22
CA ASN A 328 2.75 -14.11 7.16
C ASN A 328 2.94 -12.66 7.64
N PHE A 329 4.20 -12.29 7.83
CA PHE A 329 4.57 -10.97 8.30
C PHE A 329 5.85 -10.49 7.61
N ALA A 330 5.76 -10.36 6.28
CA ALA A 330 6.91 -10.21 5.39
C ALA A 330 7.78 -9.00 5.67
N LEU A 331 7.21 -7.89 6.15
CA LEU A 331 7.89 -6.59 6.17
C LEU A 331 8.28 -6.11 4.77
N TYR A 332 8.92 -4.94 4.68
CA TYR A 332 9.45 -4.44 3.41
C TYR A 332 10.71 -5.16 2.99
N SER A 333 10.91 -5.28 1.68
CA SER A 333 12.19 -5.63 1.09
C SER A 333 13.07 -4.39 0.93
N ALA A 334 14.34 -4.47 1.32
CA ALA A 334 15.36 -3.46 1.02
C ALA A 334 16.44 -4.07 0.10
N ARG A 335 16.22 -3.97 -1.22
CA ARG A 335 17.19 -4.46 -2.20
C ARG A 335 18.50 -3.64 -2.13
N PRO A 336 19.68 -4.26 -2.27
CA PRO A 336 20.96 -3.55 -2.20
C PRO A 336 21.02 -2.35 -3.16
N GLY A 337 21.50 -1.22 -2.64
CA GLY A 337 21.70 0.02 -3.41
C GLY A 337 20.42 0.83 -3.67
N THR A 338 19.24 0.34 -3.29
CA THR A 338 17.97 1.03 -3.53
C THR A 338 17.65 2.04 -2.43
N TRP A 339 17.16 3.22 -2.83
CA TRP A 339 16.76 4.29 -1.91
C TRP A 339 15.38 4.00 -1.34
N GLN A 340 15.30 3.62 -0.07
CA GLN A 340 14.07 3.42 0.67
C GLN A 340 13.54 4.77 1.18
N ARG A 341 12.20 4.95 1.15
CA ARG A 341 11.49 6.16 1.62
C ARG A 341 10.61 5.82 2.82
N MET A 342 11.13 6.06 4.03
CA MET A 342 10.41 5.83 5.29
C MET A 342 9.69 7.11 5.68
N ALA A 343 8.37 7.19 5.46
CA ALA A 343 7.61 8.44 5.49
C ALA A 343 6.61 8.52 6.65
N VAL A 344 6.45 9.72 7.20
CA VAL A 344 5.34 10.10 8.08
C VAL A 344 4.78 11.46 7.63
N TYR A 345 3.46 11.61 7.73
CA TYR A 345 2.79 12.88 7.50
C TYR A 345 2.39 13.51 8.82
N PHE A 346 2.53 14.83 8.89
CA PHE A 346 1.98 15.68 9.92
C PHE A 346 1.00 16.66 9.30
N HIS A 347 -0.13 16.88 9.95
CA HIS A 347 -1.04 17.97 9.63
C HIS A 347 -1.20 18.87 10.85
N VAL A 348 -0.90 20.16 10.68
CA VAL A 348 -0.92 21.14 11.78
C VAL A 348 -2.11 22.09 11.67
N GLY A 349 -2.59 22.61 12.79
CA GLY A 349 -3.73 23.53 12.81
C GLY A 349 -3.97 24.16 14.18
N THR A 350 -4.90 25.12 14.24
CA THR A 350 -5.32 25.84 15.47
C THR A 350 -6.67 25.38 16.03
N GLY A 351 -7.29 24.38 15.41
CA GLY A 351 -8.56 23.79 15.87
C GLY A 351 -8.38 22.80 17.03
N ASP A 352 -9.44 22.09 17.39
CA ASP A 352 -9.38 20.98 18.36
C ASP A 352 -9.02 19.64 17.69
N ALA A 353 -8.85 18.57 18.48
CA ALA A 353 -8.55 17.23 17.96
C ALA A 353 -9.60 16.71 16.95
N ALA A 354 -10.87 17.15 17.03
CA ALA A 354 -11.87 16.75 16.06
C ALA A 354 -11.63 17.41 14.70
N ALA A 355 -11.34 18.71 14.67
CA ALA A 355 -10.96 19.44 13.46
C ALA A 355 -9.65 18.89 12.86
N ALA A 356 -8.64 18.65 13.70
CA ALA A 356 -7.36 18.08 13.30
C ALA A 356 -7.52 16.70 12.65
N ARG A 357 -8.32 15.82 13.28
CA ARG A 357 -8.65 14.51 12.73
C ARG A 357 -9.32 14.64 11.36
N ASN A 358 -10.33 15.51 11.23
CA ASN A 358 -11.08 15.66 9.99
C ASN A 358 -10.19 16.15 8.84
N ALA A 359 -9.25 17.06 9.11
CA ALA A 359 -8.30 17.54 8.11
C ALA A 359 -7.35 16.43 7.65
N ALA A 360 -6.77 15.65 8.57
CA ALA A 360 -5.95 14.49 8.21
C ALA A 360 -6.74 13.41 7.47
N LEU A 361 -7.96 13.10 7.94
CA LEU A 361 -8.81 12.05 7.39
C LEU A 361 -9.37 12.40 5.99
N ALA A 362 -9.44 13.69 5.65
CA ALA A 362 -9.86 14.12 4.32
C ALA A 362 -8.98 13.53 3.21
N PHE A 363 -7.68 13.29 3.49
CA PHE A 363 -6.75 12.71 2.52
C PHE A 363 -7.10 11.29 2.09
N THR A 364 -7.83 10.52 2.90
CA THR A 364 -8.33 9.18 2.55
C THR A 364 -9.85 9.13 2.36
N ARG A 365 -10.48 10.32 2.28
CA ARG A 365 -11.94 10.46 2.14
C ARG A 365 -12.74 9.77 3.26
N GLY A 366 -12.19 9.73 4.47
CA GLY A 366 -12.84 8.99 5.56
C GLY A 366 -12.53 7.50 5.58
N ASP A 367 -11.43 7.06 4.94
CA ASP A 367 -11.18 5.65 4.61
C ASP A 367 -12.38 5.02 3.88
N ARG A 368 -12.94 5.78 2.93
CA ARG A 368 -14.13 5.38 2.17
C ARG A 368 -13.94 5.65 0.69
N PHE A 369 -14.19 4.63 -0.13
CA PHE A 369 -14.20 4.78 -1.58
C PHE A 369 -15.36 5.70 -2.00
N LYS A 370 -15.02 6.71 -2.81
CA LYS A 370 -15.97 7.72 -3.29
C LYS A 370 -16.90 7.09 -4.32
N ALA A 371 -18.21 7.32 -4.22
CA ALA A 371 -19.10 6.94 -5.31
C ALA A 371 -18.84 7.83 -6.54
N LEU A 372 -18.74 7.23 -7.72
CA LEU A 372 -18.60 7.96 -8.99
C LEU A 372 -19.82 7.69 -9.88
N PRO A 373 -20.41 8.73 -10.51
CA PRO A 373 -21.51 8.55 -11.44
C PRO A 373 -21.16 7.57 -12.56
N GLY A 374 -22.02 6.57 -12.79
CA GLY A 374 -21.81 5.54 -13.82
C GLY A 374 -20.86 4.42 -13.41
N TYR A 375 -20.36 4.40 -12.18
CA TYR A 375 -19.47 3.35 -11.67
C TYR A 375 -20.02 2.65 -10.43
N GLN A 376 -19.64 1.38 -10.28
CA GLN A 376 -19.76 0.60 -9.04
C GLN A 376 -18.37 0.29 -8.49
N VAL A 377 -18.23 0.29 -7.17
CA VAL A 377 -16.96 0.02 -6.49
C VAL A 377 -16.91 -1.46 -6.12
N MET A 378 -16.10 -2.21 -6.86
CA MET A 378 -15.91 -3.64 -6.68
C MET A 378 -14.60 -3.93 -5.94
N ALA A 379 -14.72 -4.59 -4.79
CA ALA A 379 -13.59 -5.20 -4.10
C ALA A 379 -13.59 -6.71 -4.37
N SER A 380 -12.47 -7.26 -4.81
CA SER A 380 -12.36 -8.65 -5.25
C SER A 380 -11.36 -9.44 -4.39
N HIS A 381 -11.56 -10.76 -4.39
CA HIS A 381 -10.71 -11.77 -3.79
C HIS A 381 -10.62 -11.66 -2.27
N PHE A 382 -11.69 -12.07 -1.61
CA PHE A 382 -11.72 -12.28 -0.15
C PHE A 382 -11.97 -13.75 0.15
N HIS A 383 -11.32 -14.26 1.20
CA HIS A 383 -11.63 -15.56 1.78
C HIS A 383 -12.56 -15.34 2.98
N MET A 384 -13.85 -15.32 2.71
CA MET A 384 -14.88 -15.09 3.73
C MET A 384 -15.42 -16.39 4.31
N ASP A 385 -15.27 -17.50 3.57
CA ASP A 385 -15.93 -18.79 3.81
C ASP A 385 -17.46 -18.61 3.94
N LEU A 386 -18.07 -17.79 3.06
CA LEU A 386 -19.46 -17.32 3.21
C LEU A 386 -20.44 -18.49 3.32
N GLY A 387 -20.46 -19.39 2.33
CA GLY A 387 -21.36 -20.54 2.32
C GLY A 387 -21.16 -21.45 3.54
N GLN A 388 -19.91 -21.76 3.86
CA GLN A 388 -19.54 -22.62 4.99
C GLN A 388 -20.00 -22.03 6.33
N ARG A 389 -19.71 -20.75 6.59
CA ARG A 389 -20.08 -20.08 7.84
C ARG A 389 -21.58 -19.93 8.01
N LEU A 390 -22.31 -19.73 6.91
CA LEU A 390 -23.77 -19.68 6.95
C LEU A 390 -24.35 -21.05 7.34
N LEU A 391 -23.84 -22.14 6.74
CA LEU A 391 -24.21 -23.50 7.14
C LEU A 391 -23.88 -23.79 8.61
N GLU A 392 -22.66 -23.48 9.05
CA GLU A 392 -22.22 -23.67 10.44
C GLU A 392 -23.04 -22.87 11.45
N SER A 393 -23.55 -21.70 11.06
CA SER A 393 -24.43 -20.89 11.90
C SER A 393 -25.85 -21.47 12.06
N GLY A 394 -26.23 -22.43 11.21
CA GLY A 394 -27.58 -22.99 11.14
C GLY A 394 -28.60 -22.09 10.44
N SER A 395 -28.19 -20.97 9.85
CA SER A 395 -29.08 -20.08 9.09
C SER A 395 -28.36 -19.34 7.96
N LEU A 396 -28.93 -19.37 6.77
CA LEU A 396 -28.44 -18.59 5.63
C LEU A 396 -28.71 -17.08 5.77
N ASP A 397 -29.52 -16.67 6.74
CA ASP A 397 -29.83 -15.26 7.05
C ASP A 397 -28.88 -14.66 8.11
N THR A 398 -27.93 -15.43 8.64
CA THR A 398 -26.98 -14.95 9.65
C THR A 398 -26.15 -13.78 9.11
N LYS A 399 -26.24 -12.62 9.77
CA LYS A 399 -25.43 -11.46 9.41
C LYS A 399 -23.97 -11.69 9.77
N LEU A 400 -23.11 -11.70 8.77
CA LEU A 400 -21.67 -11.76 8.97
C LEU A 400 -21.08 -10.34 9.09
N PRO A 401 -20.19 -10.08 10.07
CA PRO A 401 -19.59 -8.75 10.27
C PRO A 401 -18.80 -8.28 9.04
N ASP A 402 -18.39 -9.22 8.20
CA ASP A 402 -17.59 -8.96 7.02
C ASP A 402 -18.28 -8.01 6.04
N LEU A 403 -19.57 -8.27 5.79
CA LEU A 403 -20.35 -7.52 4.82
C LEU A 403 -20.63 -6.09 5.31
N GLU A 404 -20.88 -5.93 6.61
CA GLU A 404 -21.08 -4.60 7.21
C GLU A 404 -19.82 -3.75 7.14
N ALA A 405 -18.66 -4.35 7.39
CA ALA A 405 -17.38 -3.66 7.33
C ALA A 405 -17.03 -3.21 5.89
N LEU A 406 -17.29 -4.05 4.89
CA LEU A 406 -17.07 -3.72 3.47
C LEU A 406 -18.04 -2.64 2.97
N LYS A 407 -19.34 -2.72 3.34
CA LYS A 407 -20.33 -1.68 3.03
C LYS A 407 -19.91 -0.32 3.60
N ALA A 408 -19.42 -0.29 4.84
CA ALA A 408 -18.96 0.93 5.49
C ALA A 408 -17.79 1.60 4.74
N ALA A 409 -16.92 0.82 4.10
CA ALA A 409 -15.81 1.32 3.27
C ALA A 409 -16.26 1.89 1.91
N GLY A 410 -17.55 1.85 1.58
CA GLY A 410 -18.09 2.36 0.31
C GLY A 410 -18.03 1.37 -0.85
N ILE A 411 -17.81 0.08 -0.57
CA ILE A 411 -17.85 -1.00 -1.56
C ILE A 411 -19.30 -1.32 -1.90
N THR A 412 -19.61 -1.41 -3.19
CA THR A 412 -20.96 -1.77 -3.68
C THR A 412 -21.02 -3.16 -4.30
N ILE A 413 -19.87 -3.74 -4.70
CA ILE A 413 -19.76 -5.14 -5.13
C ILE A 413 -18.65 -5.80 -4.32
N VAL A 414 -18.99 -6.81 -3.53
CA VAL A 414 -18.00 -7.71 -2.93
C VAL A 414 -17.93 -8.97 -3.77
N SER A 415 -16.73 -9.34 -4.19
CA SER A 415 -16.45 -10.59 -4.90
C SER A 415 -15.62 -11.50 -4.00
N PRO A 416 -16.25 -12.22 -3.04
CA PRO A 416 -15.56 -13.29 -2.32
C PRO A 416 -15.10 -14.36 -3.31
N THR A 417 -13.93 -14.94 -3.04
CA THR A 417 -13.28 -15.92 -3.91
C THR A 417 -12.92 -17.14 -3.06
N ASP A 418 -13.95 -17.71 -2.44
CA ASP A 418 -13.84 -18.80 -1.47
C ASP A 418 -13.40 -20.11 -2.15
N ARG A 419 -12.98 -21.11 -1.35
CA ARG A 419 -12.50 -22.40 -1.86
C ARG A 419 -13.32 -23.58 -1.30
N PRO A 420 -14.60 -23.77 -1.71
CA PRO A 420 -15.36 -24.95 -1.34
C PRO A 420 -14.62 -26.23 -1.76
N ASN A 421 -14.41 -27.18 -0.86
CA ASN A 421 -13.68 -28.42 -1.12
C ASN A 421 -14.35 -29.58 -0.37
N GLY A 422 -13.95 -30.83 -0.67
CA GLY A 422 -14.46 -32.00 0.03
C GLY A 422 -15.80 -32.52 -0.50
N ASP A 423 -16.35 -33.52 0.20
CA ASP A 423 -17.56 -34.25 -0.19
C ASP A 423 -18.82 -33.38 -0.14
N ASP A 424 -18.82 -32.34 0.71
CA ASP A 424 -19.88 -31.36 0.90
C ASP A 424 -19.78 -30.14 -0.04
N ARG A 425 -18.80 -30.12 -0.96
CA ARG A 425 -18.56 -28.99 -1.88
C ARG A 425 -19.82 -28.43 -2.54
N LEU A 426 -20.69 -29.30 -3.06
CA LEU A 426 -21.89 -28.84 -3.79
C LEU A 426 -22.95 -28.25 -2.85
N GLU A 427 -23.03 -28.74 -1.61
CA GLU A 427 -23.90 -28.16 -0.57
C GLU A 427 -23.38 -26.78 -0.15
N VAL A 428 -22.07 -26.65 0.07
CA VAL A 428 -21.42 -25.37 0.38
C VAL A 428 -21.60 -24.38 -0.77
N LEU A 429 -21.45 -24.79 -2.04
CA LEU A 429 -21.72 -23.93 -3.19
C LEU A 429 -23.19 -23.47 -3.24
N ALA A 430 -24.15 -24.37 -2.97
CA ALA A 430 -25.55 -24.01 -2.94
C ALA A 430 -25.84 -22.96 -1.84
N ALA A 431 -25.28 -23.15 -0.64
CA ALA A 431 -25.36 -22.19 0.45
C ALA A 431 -24.65 -20.87 0.14
N TYR A 432 -23.54 -20.91 -0.62
CA TYR A 432 -22.80 -19.73 -1.04
C TYR A 432 -23.62 -18.87 -2.00
N TYR A 433 -24.23 -19.49 -3.02
CA TYR A 433 -25.12 -18.80 -3.96
C TYR A 433 -26.37 -18.26 -3.29
N GLU A 434 -27.02 -19.06 -2.42
CA GLU A 434 -28.21 -18.63 -1.70
C GLU A 434 -27.91 -17.54 -0.66
N GLY A 435 -26.77 -17.62 0.02
CA GLY A 435 -26.25 -16.55 0.87
C GLY A 435 -26.00 -15.27 0.08
N ALA A 436 -25.36 -15.37 -1.09
CA ALA A 436 -25.18 -14.22 -1.97
C ALA A 436 -26.52 -13.56 -2.35
N ARG A 437 -27.58 -14.34 -2.62
CA ARG A 437 -28.93 -13.79 -2.86
C ARG A 437 -29.49 -13.06 -1.66
N ARG A 438 -29.46 -13.68 -0.48
CA ARG A 438 -30.08 -13.17 0.75
C ARG A 438 -29.42 -11.91 1.28
N HIS A 439 -28.11 -11.78 1.08
CA HIS A 439 -27.31 -10.69 1.64
C HIS A 439 -26.98 -9.59 0.63
N SER A 440 -27.32 -9.79 -0.66
CA SER A 440 -27.35 -8.73 -1.66
C SER A 440 -28.61 -7.86 -1.52
N ASP A 441 -28.51 -6.61 -1.97
CA ASP A 441 -29.58 -5.61 -1.98
C ASP A 441 -29.39 -4.66 -3.18
N LYS A 442 -30.34 -3.74 -3.40
CA LYS A 442 -30.35 -2.78 -4.53
C LYS A 442 -29.08 -1.92 -4.64
N ASN A 443 -28.34 -1.76 -3.55
CA ASN A 443 -27.13 -0.95 -3.47
C ASN A 443 -25.89 -1.75 -3.02
N PHE A 444 -25.99 -3.07 -2.91
CA PHE A 444 -24.87 -3.93 -2.55
C PHE A 444 -25.00 -5.33 -3.14
N LEU A 445 -24.02 -5.76 -3.92
CA LEU A 445 -24.00 -7.07 -4.58
C LEU A 445 -22.90 -7.95 -4.01
N ILE A 446 -23.22 -9.23 -3.77
CA ILE A 446 -22.25 -10.28 -3.52
C ILE A 446 -22.11 -11.11 -4.80
N MET A 447 -20.89 -11.15 -5.34
CA MET A 447 -20.51 -11.94 -6.51
C MET A 447 -19.72 -13.19 -6.06
N PRO A 448 -20.37 -14.34 -5.87
CA PRO A 448 -19.71 -15.54 -5.36
C PRO A 448 -18.79 -16.16 -6.41
N ASN A 449 -17.48 -16.09 -6.17
CA ASN A 449 -16.44 -16.61 -7.05
C ASN A 449 -15.56 -17.64 -6.33
N GLU A 450 -14.67 -18.30 -7.06
CA GLU A 450 -13.79 -19.35 -6.51
C GLU A 450 -12.33 -19.19 -6.93
N GLU A 451 -11.41 -19.55 -6.02
CA GLU A 451 -9.97 -19.64 -6.31
C GLU A 451 -9.54 -21.10 -6.40
N VAL A 452 -8.79 -21.41 -7.43
CA VAL A 452 -8.42 -22.76 -7.82
C VAL A 452 -6.91 -22.83 -8.04
N SER A 453 -6.29 -23.95 -7.67
CA SER A 453 -4.83 -24.12 -7.74
C SER A 453 -4.40 -25.35 -8.55
N THR A 454 -5.28 -25.82 -9.44
CA THR A 454 -5.10 -27.07 -10.22
C THR A 454 -5.44 -26.81 -11.69
N LEU A 455 -4.99 -27.71 -12.58
CA LEU A 455 -5.31 -27.76 -14.01
C LEU A 455 -4.70 -26.65 -14.88
N LEU A 456 -4.81 -25.36 -14.52
CA LEU A 456 -4.34 -24.24 -15.36
C LEU A 456 -2.94 -23.68 -14.98
N GLY A 457 -2.31 -24.21 -13.93
CA GLY A 457 -1.03 -23.70 -13.42
C GLY A 457 -1.18 -22.46 -12.53
N GLY A 458 -0.33 -22.36 -11.51
CA GLY A 458 -0.45 -21.34 -10.46
C GLY A 458 -1.80 -21.42 -9.73
N HIS A 459 -2.17 -20.31 -9.08
CA HIS A 459 -3.55 -20.09 -8.64
C HIS A 459 -4.31 -19.27 -9.70
N TRP A 460 -5.61 -19.48 -9.79
CA TRP A 460 -6.49 -18.74 -10.67
C TRP A 460 -7.90 -18.61 -10.07
N ASP A 461 -8.47 -17.43 -10.23
CA ASP A 461 -9.82 -17.09 -9.84
C ASP A 461 -10.74 -17.32 -11.03
N ILE A 462 -11.94 -17.81 -10.77
CA ILE A 462 -13.01 -17.91 -11.76
C ILE A 462 -14.20 -17.06 -11.35
N LEU A 463 -14.58 -16.15 -12.25
CA LEU A 463 -15.65 -15.20 -12.07
C LEU A 463 -16.83 -15.62 -12.92
N PHE A 464 -17.94 -16.01 -12.30
CA PHE A 464 -19.14 -16.45 -13.01
C PHE A 464 -20.19 -15.34 -13.12
N PRO A 465 -20.93 -15.26 -14.24
CA PRO A 465 -22.06 -14.34 -14.37
C PRO A 465 -23.30 -14.83 -13.63
N LYS A 466 -23.34 -16.07 -13.13
CA LYS A 466 -24.50 -16.68 -12.47
C LYS A 466 -24.04 -17.90 -11.65
N PRO A 467 -24.91 -18.48 -10.79
CA PRO A 467 -24.60 -19.72 -10.08
C PRO A 467 -24.23 -20.88 -11.02
N VAL A 468 -23.04 -21.47 -10.83
CA VAL A 468 -22.54 -22.63 -11.59
C VAL A 468 -22.09 -23.73 -10.63
N PHE A 469 -22.62 -24.94 -10.80
CA PHE A 469 -22.19 -26.11 -10.03
C PHE A 469 -21.15 -26.91 -10.80
N TRP A 470 -20.01 -27.17 -10.15
CA TRP A 470 -18.93 -27.91 -10.78
C TRP A 470 -17.99 -28.60 -9.78
N THR A 471 -17.37 -29.70 -10.21
CA THR A 471 -16.33 -30.45 -9.47
C THR A 471 -15.06 -30.63 -10.31
N ARG A 472 -13.93 -30.90 -9.65
CA ARG A 472 -12.57 -30.95 -10.24
C ARG A 472 -11.95 -32.35 -10.29
N ASP A 473 -12.80 -33.37 -10.23
CA ASP A 473 -12.43 -34.76 -9.97
C ASP A 473 -12.94 -35.71 -11.07
N ARG A 474 -13.16 -35.20 -12.29
CA ARG A 474 -13.72 -35.99 -13.40
C ARG A 474 -12.89 -37.24 -13.66
N GLN A 475 -13.49 -38.41 -13.42
CA GLN A 475 -12.86 -39.71 -13.65
C GLN A 475 -12.98 -40.16 -15.12
N PRO A 476 -12.11 -41.07 -15.61
CA PRO A 476 -12.28 -41.68 -16.93
C PRO A 476 -13.68 -42.28 -17.11
N GLY A 477 -14.34 -41.95 -18.22
CA GLY A 477 -15.69 -42.42 -18.55
C GLY A 477 -16.83 -41.60 -17.91
N GLN A 478 -16.55 -40.68 -16.97
CA GLN A 478 -17.58 -39.76 -16.48
C GLN A 478 -17.88 -38.65 -17.51
N PRO A 479 -19.16 -38.27 -17.66
CA PRO A 479 -19.54 -37.19 -18.55
C PRO A 479 -18.98 -35.84 -18.04
N PHE A 480 -18.62 -34.96 -18.98
CA PHE A 480 -18.20 -33.59 -18.68
C PHE A 480 -19.35 -32.76 -18.10
N VAL A 481 -20.57 -32.97 -18.58
CA VAL A 481 -21.79 -32.32 -18.09
C VAL A 481 -22.83 -33.38 -17.77
N GLU A 482 -23.48 -33.26 -16.63
CA GLU A 482 -24.64 -34.06 -16.28
C GLU A 482 -25.74 -33.23 -15.61
N ARG A 483 -26.94 -33.81 -15.48
CA ARG A 483 -28.05 -33.21 -14.73
C ARG A 483 -28.10 -33.82 -13.34
N HIS A 484 -27.64 -33.07 -12.35
CA HIS A 484 -27.77 -33.42 -10.93
C HIS A 484 -29.22 -33.20 -10.45
N PRO A 485 -29.81 -34.14 -9.68
CA PRO A 485 -31.21 -34.04 -9.25
C PRO A 485 -31.51 -32.83 -8.35
N ILE A 486 -30.52 -32.34 -7.60
CA ILE A 486 -30.66 -31.21 -6.67
C ILE A 486 -30.15 -29.89 -7.28
N TYR A 487 -29.03 -29.94 -7.99
CA TYR A 487 -28.25 -28.75 -8.37
C TYR A 487 -28.41 -28.36 -9.84
N GLY A 488 -29.15 -29.15 -10.61
CA GLY A 488 -29.33 -28.90 -12.04
C GLY A 488 -28.09 -29.25 -12.84
N THR A 489 -27.62 -28.34 -13.70
CA THR A 489 -26.44 -28.60 -14.54
C THR A 489 -25.19 -28.69 -13.67
N LEU A 490 -24.47 -29.81 -13.76
CA LEU A 490 -23.21 -30.05 -13.06
C LEU A 490 -22.09 -30.29 -14.06
N TYR A 491 -21.03 -29.49 -13.97
CA TYR A 491 -19.79 -29.71 -14.72
C TYR A 491 -18.81 -30.54 -13.90
N ARG A 492 -18.18 -31.54 -14.53
CA ARG A 492 -17.06 -32.28 -13.96
C ARG A 492 -15.85 -32.01 -14.81
N VAL A 493 -14.85 -31.32 -14.27
CA VAL A 493 -13.63 -30.98 -15.01
C VAL A 493 -12.47 -31.85 -14.57
N GLY A 494 -11.69 -32.34 -15.53
CA GLY A 494 -10.48 -33.13 -15.28
C GLY A 494 -9.23 -32.65 -16.01
N SER A 495 -9.36 -31.66 -16.90
CA SER A 495 -8.26 -31.14 -17.73
C SER A 495 -8.40 -29.63 -17.98
N PRO A 496 -7.34 -28.96 -18.49
CA PRO A 496 -7.44 -27.58 -18.94
C PRO A 496 -8.55 -27.35 -19.97
N GLU A 497 -8.74 -28.29 -20.90
CA GLU A 497 -9.77 -28.21 -21.95
C GLU A 497 -11.18 -28.26 -21.35
N ASP A 498 -11.42 -29.13 -20.38
CA ASP A 498 -12.70 -29.18 -19.67
C ASP A 498 -13.00 -27.86 -18.95
N VAL A 499 -11.99 -27.28 -18.27
CA VAL A 499 -12.15 -25.98 -17.61
C VAL A 499 -12.50 -24.90 -18.62
N MET A 500 -11.78 -24.82 -19.73
CA MET A 500 -12.02 -23.78 -20.74
C MET A 500 -13.35 -23.97 -21.49
N GLU A 501 -13.79 -25.21 -21.69
CA GLU A 501 -15.12 -25.51 -22.24
C GLU A 501 -16.23 -25.03 -21.29
N MET A 502 -16.10 -25.28 -19.98
CA MET A 502 -17.04 -24.78 -18.97
C MET A 502 -17.06 -23.25 -18.95
N VAL A 503 -15.88 -22.62 -18.92
CA VAL A 503 -15.71 -21.16 -18.95
C VAL A 503 -16.38 -20.55 -20.18
N THR A 504 -16.26 -21.20 -21.33
CA THR A 504 -16.89 -20.75 -22.57
C THR A 504 -18.41 -20.90 -22.51
N ARG A 505 -18.94 -22.05 -22.08
CA ARG A 505 -20.39 -22.30 -21.97
C ARG A 505 -21.07 -21.36 -20.97
N GLU A 506 -20.39 -21.06 -19.88
CA GLU A 506 -20.94 -20.26 -18.79
C GLU A 506 -20.53 -18.78 -18.85
N ASN A 507 -19.88 -18.34 -19.92
CA ASN A 507 -19.47 -16.95 -20.12
C ASN A 507 -18.56 -16.41 -18.99
N ALA A 508 -17.81 -17.28 -18.29
CA ALA A 508 -17.00 -16.92 -17.13
C ALA A 508 -15.69 -16.21 -17.51
N LEU A 509 -15.03 -15.55 -16.54
CA LEU A 509 -13.68 -15.00 -16.70
C LEU A 509 -12.69 -15.69 -15.77
N ILE A 510 -11.43 -15.76 -16.18
CA ILE A 510 -10.32 -16.23 -15.37
C ILE A 510 -9.30 -15.11 -15.16
N TYR A 511 -8.83 -14.95 -13.92
CA TYR A 511 -7.68 -14.12 -13.56
C TYR A 511 -6.71 -14.92 -12.70
N MET A 512 -5.40 -14.67 -12.80
CA MET A 512 -4.42 -15.22 -11.85
C MET A 512 -4.16 -14.21 -10.72
N PRO A 513 -4.60 -14.47 -9.48
CA PRO A 513 -4.67 -13.43 -8.44
C PRO A 513 -3.32 -12.85 -8.01
N HIS A 514 -2.34 -13.69 -7.67
CA HIS A 514 -1.07 -13.24 -7.10
C HIS A 514 0.12 -13.67 -7.97
N PRO A 515 0.30 -13.06 -9.17
CA PRO A 515 1.28 -13.52 -10.13
C PRO A 515 2.71 -13.38 -9.61
N ARG A 516 3.58 -14.30 -10.05
CA ARG A 516 5.02 -14.37 -9.73
C ARG A 516 5.37 -14.51 -8.24
N THR A 517 4.39 -14.62 -7.34
CA THR A 517 4.58 -14.83 -5.89
C THR A 517 3.71 -15.99 -5.37
N LYS A 518 3.83 -16.34 -4.08
CA LYS A 518 3.08 -17.41 -3.40
C LYS A 518 3.08 -18.71 -4.25
N GLY A 519 1.92 -19.35 -4.38
CA GLY A 519 1.70 -20.56 -5.17
C GLY A 519 1.74 -20.33 -6.69
N SER A 520 1.90 -19.09 -7.13
CA SER A 520 1.98 -18.68 -8.54
C SER A 520 3.39 -18.22 -8.92
N THR A 521 4.43 -18.51 -8.12
CA THR A 521 5.82 -18.27 -8.52
C THR A 521 6.15 -19.10 -9.77
N GLY A 522 6.65 -18.43 -10.82
CA GLY A 522 6.85 -18.99 -12.16
C GLY A 522 5.66 -18.83 -13.11
N TYR A 523 4.55 -18.26 -12.65
CA TYR A 523 3.35 -18.00 -13.44
C TYR A 523 3.02 -16.49 -13.48
N PRO A 524 2.40 -15.99 -14.58
CA PRO A 524 1.90 -16.72 -15.74
C PRO A 524 2.96 -17.03 -16.82
N ASP A 525 4.23 -16.70 -16.59
CA ASP A 525 5.32 -16.83 -17.56
C ASP A 525 5.40 -18.22 -18.23
N THR A 526 5.17 -19.29 -17.46
CA THR A 526 5.20 -20.67 -17.95
C THR A 526 3.96 -21.12 -18.73
N VAL A 527 2.84 -20.39 -18.61
CA VAL A 527 1.58 -20.72 -19.30
C VAL A 527 1.24 -19.73 -20.41
N LYS A 528 2.07 -18.70 -20.64
CA LYS A 528 1.82 -17.61 -21.60
C LYS A 528 1.50 -18.09 -23.03
N ASP A 529 2.05 -19.23 -23.43
CA ASP A 529 1.91 -19.79 -24.78
C ASP A 529 0.83 -20.88 -24.89
N THR A 530 0.15 -21.20 -23.78
CA THR A 530 -0.90 -22.22 -23.75
C THR A 530 -2.22 -21.70 -24.34
N ALA A 531 -3.07 -22.63 -24.79
CA ALA A 531 -4.38 -22.30 -25.34
C ALA A 531 -5.28 -21.58 -24.31
N HIS A 532 -5.23 -21.97 -23.03
CA HIS A 532 -6.08 -21.38 -22.00
C HIS A 532 -5.64 -19.96 -21.65
N PHE A 533 -4.34 -19.67 -21.49
CA PHE A 533 -3.89 -18.30 -21.24
C PHE A 533 -4.18 -17.39 -22.42
N ARG A 534 -4.04 -17.89 -23.65
CA ARG A 534 -4.34 -17.13 -24.88
C ARG A 534 -5.85 -16.97 -25.16
N HIS A 535 -6.71 -17.65 -24.41
CA HIS A 535 -8.15 -17.60 -24.59
C HIS A 535 -8.73 -16.21 -24.26
N GLU A 536 -9.78 -15.79 -24.97
CA GLU A 536 -10.43 -14.49 -24.75
C GLU A 536 -11.04 -14.33 -23.35
N ARG A 537 -11.24 -15.43 -22.62
CA ARG A 537 -11.80 -15.48 -21.26
C ARG A 537 -10.77 -15.53 -20.13
N TYR A 538 -9.50 -15.77 -20.45
CA TYR A 538 -8.43 -15.60 -19.47
C TYR A 538 -7.99 -14.14 -19.53
N ARG A 539 -8.44 -13.30 -18.62
CA ARG A 539 -8.39 -11.83 -18.80
C ARG A 539 -7.15 -11.18 -18.21
N GLY A 540 -6.42 -11.85 -17.33
CA GLY A 540 -5.12 -11.35 -16.87
C GLY A 540 -4.77 -11.82 -15.47
N VAL A 541 -4.29 -10.88 -14.66
CA VAL A 541 -3.75 -11.17 -13.32
C VAL A 541 -4.32 -10.21 -12.27
N GLY A 542 -4.14 -10.54 -11.01
CA GLY A 542 -4.54 -9.68 -9.91
C GLY A 542 -3.48 -8.63 -9.57
N TRP A 543 -3.95 -7.47 -9.09
CA TRP A 543 -3.13 -6.39 -8.57
C TRP A 543 -3.28 -6.29 -7.06
N ARG A 544 -2.24 -6.77 -6.37
CA ARG A 544 -2.05 -6.66 -4.93
C ARG A 544 -0.70 -6.02 -4.64
N TRP A 545 -0.69 -4.76 -4.21
CA TRP A 545 0.56 -4.01 -4.05
C TRP A 545 1.44 -4.48 -2.89
N GLY A 546 0.86 -4.95 -1.80
CA GLY A 546 1.62 -5.27 -0.59
C GLY A 546 2.47 -6.55 -0.69
N MET A 547 2.31 -7.37 -1.75
CA MET A 547 3.11 -8.59 -1.93
C MET A 547 4.42 -8.27 -2.64
N GLY A 548 5.54 -8.35 -1.92
CA GLY A 548 6.88 -7.99 -2.41
C GLY A 548 7.21 -6.49 -2.35
N LEU A 549 6.52 -5.76 -1.48
CA LEU A 549 6.62 -4.29 -1.36
C LEU A 549 8.03 -3.81 -0.96
N ASP A 550 8.49 -2.77 -1.63
CA ASP A 550 9.82 -2.16 -1.47
C ASP A 550 9.65 -0.62 -1.52
N LEU A 551 10.03 0.09 -0.45
CA LEU A 551 9.83 1.55 -0.37
C LEU A 551 10.79 2.35 -1.29
N SER A 552 11.53 1.68 -2.17
CA SER A 552 12.22 2.32 -3.28
C SER A 552 11.37 2.53 -4.54
N GLU A 553 10.21 1.89 -4.62
CA GLU A 553 9.27 2.08 -5.73
C GLU A 553 8.64 3.48 -5.65
N ARG A 554 8.57 4.18 -6.79
CA ARG A 554 7.93 5.50 -6.88
C ARG A 554 6.39 5.38 -6.88
N ARG A 555 5.88 4.25 -7.36
CA ARG A 555 4.44 3.92 -7.46
C ARG A 555 4.17 2.48 -7.05
N LEU A 556 2.94 2.18 -6.64
CA LEU A 556 2.54 0.84 -6.20
C LEU A 556 2.80 -0.22 -7.30
N SER A 557 3.52 -1.29 -6.93
CA SER A 557 3.81 -2.44 -7.79
C SER A 557 4.64 -2.16 -9.05
N GLU A 558 5.51 -1.15 -9.02
CA GLU A 558 6.44 -0.79 -10.08
C GLU A 558 7.36 -1.93 -10.54
N ARG A 559 7.73 -2.86 -9.65
CA ARG A 559 8.68 -3.95 -9.95
C ARG A 559 8.00 -5.25 -10.38
N ARG A 560 6.86 -5.61 -9.79
CA ARG A 560 6.26 -6.94 -9.96
C ARG A 560 5.05 -6.96 -10.90
N VAL A 561 4.03 -6.16 -10.62
CA VAL A 561 2.72 -6.28 -11.29
C VAL A 561 2.65 -5.42 -12.55
N LEU A 562 3.05 -4.13 -12.48
CA LEU A 562 2.94 -3.24 -13.64
C LEU A 562 3.81 -3.70 -14.82
N PRO A 563 5.07 -4.14 -14.62
CA PRO A 563 5.85 -4.70 -15.72
C PRO A 563 5.23 -5.97 -16.29
N LEU A 564 4.61 -6.82 -15.47
CA LEU A 564 3.93 -8.02 -15.95
C LEU A 564 2.69 -7.68 -16.79
N LEU A 565 1.91 -6.67 -16.41
CA LEU A 565 0.80 -6.19 -17.23
C LEU A 565 1.29 -5.79 -18.63
N ASP A 566 2.40 -5.06 -18.69
CA ASP A 566 3.02 -4.63 -19.95
C ASP A 566 3.55 -5.86 -20.74
N ASP A 567 4.25 -6.78 -20.07
CA ASP A 567 4.78 -8.02 -20.69
C ASP A 567 3.64 -8.85 -21.30
N MET A 568 2.55 -9.05 -20.55
CA MET A 568 1.39 -9.83 -21.01
C MET A 568 0.73 -9.24 -22.25
N ASN A 569 0.67 -7.91 -22.36
CA ASN A 569 0.08 -7.28 -23.54
C ASN A 569 1.01 -7.31 -24.75
N ASN A 570 2.33 -7.31 -24.54
CA ASN A 570 3.27 -7.62 -25.61
C ASN A 570 3.14 -9.09 -26.07
N TRP A 571 3.03 -10.05 -25.15
CA TRP A 571 2.84 -11.47 -25.52
C TRP A 571 1.56 -11.72 -26.34
N MET A 572 0.55 -10.87 -26.16
CA MET A 572 -0.79 -11.03 -26.75
C MET A 572 -1.04 -10.11 -27.94
N ALA A 573 -0.06 -9.32 -28.37
CA ALA A 573 -0.24 -8.28 -29.37
C ALA A 573 -0.75 -8.78 -30.73
N ASP A 574 -0.38 -9.99 -31.13
CA ASP A 574 -0.81 -10.61 -32.39
C ASP A 574 -1.95 -11.64 -32.20
N VAL A 575 -2.55 -11.71 -31.00
CA VAL A 575 -3.64 -12.63 -30.69
C VAL A 575 -4.97 -11.87 -30.73
N PRO A 576 -5.99 -12.33 -31.47
CA PRO A 576 -7.25 -11.61 -31.68
C PRO A 576 -8.18 -11.72 -30.45
N THR A 577 -7.72 -11.22 -29.31
CA THR A 577 -8.44 -11.16 -28.03
C THR A 577 -8.33 -9.76 -27.45
N PRO A 578 -9.24 -9.31 -26.59
CA PRO A 578 -9.05 -8.02 -25.94
C PRO A 578 -7.81 -8.05 -25.02
N PRO A 579 -7.17 -6.90 -24.74
CA PRO A 579 -5.90 -6.79 -24.00
C PRO A 579 -5.94 -7.51 -22.65
N LYS A 580 -4.80 -7.98 -22.16
CA LYS A 580 -4.71 -8.49 -20.78
C LYS A 580 -4.82 -7.33 -19.79
N GLN A 581 -5.42 -7.61 -18.65
CA GLN A 581 -5.82 -6.63 -17.66
C GLN A 581 -5.23 -6.95 -16.29
N ILE A 582 -5.36 -5.97 -15.39
CA ILE A 582 -5.23 -6.22 -13.95
C ILE A 582 -6.57 -6.05 -13.24
N LEU A 583 -6.94 -7.04 -12.43
CA LEU A 583 -8.06 -6.96 -11.49
C LEU A 583 -7.50 -6.59 -10.11
N ALA A 584 -7.96 -5.51 -9.50
CA ALA A 584 -7.62 -5.20 -8.11
C ALA A 584 -8.15 -6.31 -7.19
N ILE A 585 -7.26 -6.88 -6.37
CA ILE A 585 -7.57 -8.00 -5.47
C ILE A 585 -7.02 -7.77 -4.06
N THR A 586 -7.63 -8.41 -3.07
CA THR A 586 -7.26 -8.27 -1.66
C THR A 586 -6.48 -9.48 -1.11
N GLU A 587 -6.94 -10.70 -1.37
CA GLU A 587 -6.35 -11.96 -0.88
C GLU A 587 -6.23 -12.00 0.66
N THR A 588 -7.26 -11.54 1.38
CA THR A 588 -7.31 -11.59 2.85
C THR A 588 -8.54 -12.31 3.39
N TYR A 589 -8.42 -12.84 4.59
CA TYR A 589 -9.40 -13.67 5.27
C TYR A 589 -10.24 -12.86 6.25
N ARG A 590 -11.56 -12.99 6.12
CA ARG A 590 -12.57 -12.40 7.01
C ARG A 590 -12.44 -10.89 7.21
N LYS A 591 -13.53 -10.23 7.59
CA LYS A 591 -13.54 -8.80 7.88
C LYS A 591 -14.40 -8.53 9.11
N ARG A 592 -14.06 -7.50 9.85
CA ARG A 592 -14.92 -6.96 10.90
C ARG A 592 -14.75 -5.44 11.01
N PRO A 593 -15.74 -4.75 11.60
CA PRO A 593 -15.56 -3.35 11.99
C PRO A 593 -14.29 -3.17 12.84
N GLY A 594 -13.51 -2.15 12.51
CA GLY A 594 -12.23 -1.85 13.16
C GLY A 594 -10.99 -2.46 12.51
N ASP A 595 -11.13 -3.32 11.49
CA ASP A 595 -10.00 -3.72 10.65
C ASP A 595 -9.62 -2.58 9.68
N ASP A 596 -8.35 -2.51 9.27
CA ASP A 596 -7.79 -1.53 8.32
C ASP A 596 -8.11 -1.88 6.86
N ILE A 597 -9.41 -2.03 6.56
CA ILE A 597 -9.92 -2.47 5.25
C ILE A 597 -9.46 -1.55 4.12
N TYR A 598 -9.67 -0.24 4.27
CA TYR A 598 -9.37 0.73 3.21
C TYR A 598 -7.87 0.73 2.83
N ALA A 599 -7.00 0.86 3.83
CA ALA A 599 -5.55 0.88 3.64
C ALA A 599 -5.00 -0.38 2.95
N ASN A 600 -5.69 -1.51 3.13
CA ASN A 600 -5.28 -2.79 2.58
C ASN A 600 -5.99 -3.16 1.28
N ASN A 601 -6.98 -2.43 0.76
CA ASN A 601 -7.82 -2.97 -0.33
C ASN A 601 -7.76 -2.12 -1.60
N PRO A 602 -7.03 -2.53 -2.66
CA PRO A 602 -7.25 -1.97 -3.98
C PRO A 602 -8.68 -2.29 -4.42
N VAL A 603 -9.31 -1.38 -5.15
CA VAL A 603 -10.66 -1.58 -5.69
C VAL A 603 -10.71 -1.34 -7.19
N ASN A 604 -11.75 -1.89 -7.81
CA ASN A 604 -12.09 -1.74 -9.21
C ASN A 604 -13.30 -0.81 -9.30
N TYR A 605 -13.19 0.30 -10.02
CA TYR A 605 -14.33 1.12 -10.39
C TYR A 605 -14.83 0.63 -11.74
N VAL A 606 -15.88 -0.21 -11.71
CA VAL A 606 -16.46 -0.83 -12.90
C VAL A 606 -17.55 0.07 -13.46
N LYS A 607 -17.49 0.41 -14.75
CA LYS A 607 -18.54 1.19 -15.41
C LYS A 607 -19.80 0.35 -15.48
N LEU A 608 -20.75 0.71 -14.64
CA LEU A 608 -21.96 -0.05 -14.41
C LEU A 608 -23.00 0.92 -13.83
N GLY A 609 -24.05 1.21 -14.61
CA GLY A 609 -25.05 2.22 -14.25
C GLY A 609 -25.88 1.84 -13.01
N GLN A 610 -26.14 0.54 -12.86
CA GLN A 610 -26.88 -0.04 -11.73
C GLN A 610 -26.31 -1.42 -11.39
N LEU A 611 -26.46 -1.87 -10.15
CA LEU A 611 -26.04 -3.21 -9.78
C LEU A 611 -26.90 -4.28 -10.48
N PRO A 612 -26.28 -5.33 -11.06
CA PRO A 612 -27.02 -6.49 -11.53
C PRO A 612 -27.57 -7.31 -10.35
N THR A 613 -28.32 -8.36 -10.66
CA THR A 613 -28.83 -9.29 -9.65
C THR A 613 -27.83 -10.40 -9.35
N PRO A 614 -27.85 -11.02 -8.16
CA PRO A 614 -26.98 -12.16 -7.85
C PRO A 614 -27.24 -13.40 -8.70
N ASP A 615 -28.36 -13.47 -9.45
CA ASP A 615 -28.68 -14.56 -10.38
C ASP A 615 -28.22 -14.30 -11.83
N ASP A 616 -27.97 -13.04 -12.18
CA ASP A 616 -27.47 -12.65 -13.50
C ASP A 616 -26.61 -11.38 -13.39
N MET A 617 -25.31 -11.59 -13.45
CA MET A 617 -24.20 -10.64 -13.38
C MET A 617 -23.50 -10.53 -14.75
N THR A 618 -24.17 -10.89 -15.85
CA THR A 618 -23.61 -10.84 -17.21
C THR A 618 -23.06 -9.46 -17.55
N GLU A 619 -23.79 -8.38 -17.21
CA GLU A 619 -23.34 -7.00 -17.46
C GLU A 619 -22.02 -6.67 -16.76
N LEU A 620 -21.84 -7.14 -15.51
CA LEU A 620 -20.59 -6.97 -14.76
C LEU A 620 -19.44 -7.75 -15.43
N ILE A 621 -19.69 -9.00 -15.81
CA ILE A 621 -18.70 -9.83 -16.51
C ILE A 621 -18.30 -9.22 -17.85
N ASP A 622 -19.25 -8.70 -18.62
CA ASP A 622 -18.97 -8.10 -19.92
C ASP A 622 -18.14 -6.81 -19.78
N ALA A 623 -18.45 -5.96 -18.79
CA ALA A 623 -17.66 -4.77 -18.47
C ALA A 623 -16.22 -5.12 -18.10
N LEU A 624 -16.02 -6.14 -17.24
CA LEU A 624 -14.69 -6.65 -16.91
C LEU A 624 -13.99 -7.23 -18.15
N LYS A 625 -14.68 -8.03 -18.97
CA LYS A 625 -14.12 -8.65 -20.18
C LYS A 625 -13.50 -7.62 -21.11
N VAL A 626 -14.19 -6.50 -21.36
CA VAL A 626 -13.72 -5.45 -22.29
C VAL A 626 -12.83 -4.40 -21.64
N GLY A 627 -12.71 -4.39 -20.30
CA GLY A 627 -11.82 -3.46 -19.59
C GLY A 627 -12.47 -2.13 -19.26
N ASP A 628 -13.80 -2.09 -19.18
CA ASP A 628 -14.57 -0.90 -18.81
C ASP A 628 -14.55 -0.66 -17.29
N PHE A 629 -13.33 -0.55 -16.77
CA PHE A 629 -13.05 -0.26 -15.38
C PHE A 629 -11.65 0.33 -15.22
N PHE A 630 -11.41 1.00 -14.10
CA PHE A 630 -10.06 1.35 -13.66
C PHE A 630 -9.82 0.78 -12.27
N VAL A 631 -8.57 0.54 -11.95
CA VAL A 631 -8.15 0.11 -10.61
C VAL A 631 -7.57 1.29 -9.86
N THR A 632 -7.79 1.34 -8.54
CA THR A 632 -7.25 2.42 -7.70
C THR A 632 -7.08 1.97 -6.25
N SER A 633 -6.23 2.69 -5.53
CA SER A 633 -6.17 2.65 -4.06
C SER A 633 -7.20 3.56 -3.37
N GLY A 634 -7.81 4.53 -4.08
CA GLY A 634 -8.96 5.33 -3.62
C GLY A 634 -8.71 6.84 -3.57
N GLU A 635 -7.45 7.27 -3.43
CA GLU A 635 -7.06 8.69 -3.37
C GLU A 635 -7.16 9.35 -4.73
N VAL A 636 -6.61 8.66 -5.74
CA VAL A 636 -6.62 9.09 -7.14
C VAL A 636 -7.75 8.37 -7.87
N LEU A 637 -8.56 9.10 -8.63
CA LEU A 637 -9.69 8.57 -9.39
C LEU A 637 -9.60 9.05 -10.83
N ILE A 638 -10.12 8.24 -11.76
CA ILE A 638 -10.18 8.58 -13.20
C ILE A 638 -11.65 8.52 -13.64
N PRO A 639 -12.46 9.58 -13.38
CA PRO A 639 -13.88 9.56 -13.73
C PRO A 639 -14.15 9.34 -15.22
N THR A 640 -13.31 9.89 -16.09
CA THR A 640 -13.44 9.73 -17.55
C THR A 640 -12.07 9.38 -18.16
N TYR A 641 -12.11 8.53 -19.18
CA TYR A 641 -10.94 8.17 -19.98
C TYR A 641 -11.40 7.79 -21.38
N GLU A 642 -10.74 8.35 -22.38
CA GLU A 642 -10.91 7.99 -23.78
C GLU A 642 -9.61 8.18 -24.56
N VAL A 643 -9.49 7.47 -25.68
CA VAL A 643 -8.45 7.71 -26.68
C VAL A 643 -9.12 8.21 -27.95
N THR A 644 -8.82 9.46 -28.31
CA THR A 644 -9.41 10.16 -29.46
C THR A 644 -8.40 10.31 -30.59
N GLY A 645 -8.88 10.76 -31.75
CA GLY A 645 -8.08 10.90 -32.97
C GLY A 645 -8.20 9.70 -33.91
N THR A 646 -7.52 9.77 -35.05
CA THR A 646 -7.58 8.75 -36.11
C THR A 646 -6.19 8.47 -36.67
N GLY A 647 -5.97 7.25 -37.16
CA GLY A 647 -4.67 6.83 -37.67
C GLY A 647 -3.62 6.83 -36.56
N THR A 648 -2.42 7.32 -36.87
CA THR A 648 -1.27 7.31 -35.96
C THR A 648 -1.21 8.51 -35.02
N HIS A 649 -2.01 9.56 -35.22
CA HIS A 649 -2.01 10.72 -34.33
C HIS A 649 -3.21 10.62 -33.39
N ARG A 650 -2.96 10.18 -32.16
CA ARG A 650 -4.00 9.95 -31.15
C ARG A 650 -3.76 10.80 -29.91
N THR A 651 -4.80 11.00 -29.11
CA THR A 651 -4.73 11.76 -27.86
C THR A 651 -5.40 10.96 -26.75
N ILE A 652 -4.71 10.80 -25.63
CA ILE A 652 -5.32 10.35 -24.39
C ILE A 652 -6.01 11.54 -23.73
N VAL A 653 -7.28 11.38 -23.42
CA VAL A 653 -8.09 12.36 -22.70
C VAL A 653 -8.58 11.73 -21.41
N ALA A 654 -8.20 12.30 -20.26
CA ALA A 654 -8.55 11.75 -18.96
C ALA A 654 -8.86 12.87 -17.96
N ASP A 655 -10.04 12.82 -17.34
CA ASP A 655 -10.30 13.60 -16.13
C ASP A 655 -9.74 12.81 -14.94
N VAL A 656 -8.95 13.46 -14.09
CA VAL A 656 -8.34 12.85 -12.91
C VAL A 656 -8.69 13.69 -11.69
N GLU A 657 -9.05 13.04 -10.58
CA GLU A 657 -9.30 13.65 -9.26
C GLU A 657 -8.35 13.03 -8.23
N TRP A 658 -7.84 13.81 -7.27
CA TRP A 658 -6.93 13.30 -6.23
C TRP A 658 -7.12 14.01 -4.88
N THR A 659 -6.59 13.40 -3.80
CA THR A 659 -6.56 14.01 -2.46
C THR A 659 -5.17 14.49 -2.07
N PHE A 660 -4.15 13.61 -2.10
CA PHE A 660 -2.75 14.02 -1.91
C PHE A 660 -2.22 14.77 -3.14
N PRO A 661 -1.24 15.67 -2.99
CA PRO A 661 -0.63 16.37 -4.11
C PRO A 661 -0.21 15.40 -5.23
N LEU A 662 -0.68 15.64 -6.46
CA LEU A 662 -0.40 14.75 -7.58
C LEU A 662 1.09 14.81 -7.95
N ASP A 663 1.73 13.68 -8.21
CA ASP A 663 3.16 13.59 -8.53
C ASP A 663 3.41 13.58 -10.04
N PHE A 664 2.80 12.64 -10.74
CA PHE A 664 2.89 12.53 -12.18
C PHE A 664 1.73 11.73 -12.77
N VAL A 665 1.51 11.93 -14.06
CA VAL A 665 0.74 11.00 -14.90
C VAL A 665 1.69 10.31 -15.87
N GLU A 666 1.37 9.08 -16.26
CA GLU A 666 2.15 8.33 -17.23
C GLU A 666 1.28 7.70 -18.32
N VAL A 667 1.82 7.72 -19.53
CA VAL A 667 1.32 6.96 -20.68
C VAL A 667 2.34 5.87 -20.97
N VAL A 668 1.90 4.62 -21.05
CA VAL A 668 2.75 3.46 -21.33
C VAL A 668 2.20 2.72 -22.54
N TRP A 669 3.07 2.32 -23.46
CA TRP A 669 2.69 1.59 -24.66
C TRP A 669 3.70 0.49 -24.97
N GLY A 670 3.30 -0.44 -25.85
CA GLY A 670 4.17 -1.48 -26.38
C GLY A 670 3.93 -1.75 -27.86
N ASP A 671 4.94 -2.29 -28.52
CA ASP A 671 4.94 -2.65 -29.96
C ASP A 671 4.77 -4.17 -30.19
N GLY A 672 4.54 -4.95 -29.12
CA GLY A 672 4.50 -6.42 -29.15
C GLY A 672 5.81 -7.08 -28.72
N ALA A 673 6.91 -6.34 -28.63
CA ALA A 673 8.22 -6.84 -28.21
C ALA A 673 8.81 -5.99 -27.07
N THR A 674 8.82 -4.69 -27.25
CA THR A 674 9.34 -3.69 -26.32
C THR A 674 8.21 -2.84 -25.74
N ARG A 675 8.53 -2.10 -24.68
CA ARG A 675 7.63 -1.13 -24.06
C ARG A 675 8.38 0.17 -23.86
N ASP A 676 7.65 1.27 -23.91
CA ASP A 676 8.17 2.60 -23.63
C ASP A 676 7.08 3.45 -22.98
N ARG A 677 7.46 4.62 -22.45
CA ARG A 677 6.57 5.46 -21.66
C ARG A 677 6.88 6.94 -21.79
N GLN A 678 5.88 7.75 -21.51
CA GLN A 678 5.99 9.17 -21.23
C GLN A 678 5.52 9.43 -19.81
N ILE A 679 6.35 10.12 -19.03
CA ILE A 679 6.00 10.63 -17.70
C ILE A 679 5.84 12.14 -17.80
N ILE A 680 4.72 12.65 -17.28
CA ILE A 680 4.42 14.07 -17.20
C ILE A 680 4.34 14.41 -15.72
N GLU A 681 5.33 15.16 -15.22
CA GLU A 681 5.35 15.64 -13.85
C GLU A 681 4.20 16.64 -13.63
N THR A 682 3.49 16.48 -12.51
CA THR A 682 2.33 17.32 -12.15
C THR A 682 2.52 17.95 -10.78
N THR A 683 3.77 18.11 -10.35
CA THR A 683 4.15 18.61 -9.01
C THR A 683 3.65 20.03 -8.72
N ASP A 684 3.18 20.76 -9.73
CA ASP A 684 2.55 22.08 -9.66
C ASP A 684 1.06 22.03 -9.26
N LEU A 685 0.42 20.87 -9.39
CA LEU A 685 -1.00 20.70 -9.07
C LEU A 685 -1.19 20.55 -7.54
N PRO A 686 -2.06 21.36 -6.90
CA PRO A 686 -2.29 21.33 -5.47
C PRO A 686 -3.07 20.07 -5.04
N PRO A 687 -3.07 19.71 -3.73
CA PRO A 687 -3.93 18.62 -3.22
C PRO A 687 -5.43 18.90 -3.43
N PHE A 688 -6.26 17.87 -3.25
CA PHE A 688 -7.73 17.96 -3.37
C PHE A 688 -8.22 18.54 -4.71
N GLY A 689 -7.52 18.22 -5.80
CA GLY A 689 -7.75 18.81 -7.12
C GLY A 689 -8.42 17.88 -8.11
N THR A 690 -8.82 18.48 -9.24
CA THR A 690 -9.24 17.79 -10.46
C THR A 690 -8.56 18.41 -11.66
N HIS A 691 -8.17 17.62 -12.67
CA HIS A 691 -7.59 18.13 -13.90
C HIS A 691 -7.93 17.24 -15.10
N ARG A 692 -8.17 17.87 -16.25
CA ARG A 692 -8.35 17.19 -17.53
C ARG A 692 -7.02 17.16 -18.28
N PHE A 693 -6.45 15.97 -18.43
CA PHE A 693 -5.24 15.75 -19.20
C PHE A 693 -5.59 15.46 -20.66
N GLU A 694 -4.89 16.14 -21.58
CA GLU A 694 -4.96 15.89 -23.02
C GLU A 694 -3.53 15.64 -23.52
N ILE A 695 -3.18 14.37 -23.68
CA ILE A 695 -1.81 13.92 -23.94
C ILE A 695 -1.73 13.34 -25.35
N PRO A 696 -1.19 14.10 -26.33
CA PRO A 696 -0.98 13.57 -27.66
C PRO A 696 0.11 12.49 -27.66
N PHE A 697 -0.09 11.44 -28.43
CA PHE A 697 0.92 10.42 -28.68
C PHE A 697 0.87 9.93 -30.13
N ASP A 698 2.04 9.58 -30.66
CA ASP A 698 2.15 8.91 -31.95
C ASP A 698 1.88 7.41 -31.72
N ALA A 699 0.93 6.81 -32.42
CA ALA A 699 0.59 5.39 -32.36
C ALA A 699 1.34 4.54 -33.41
N THR A 700 2.23 5.14 -34.21
CA THR A 700 3.01 4.43 -35.23
C THR A 700 3.77 3.24 -34.63
N GLY A 701 3.46 2.04 -35.13
CA GLY A 701 4.07 0.79 -34.70
C GLY A 701 3.71 0.33 -33.28
N LYS A 702 2.74 0.99 -32.62
CA LYS A 702 2.29 0.63 -31.28
C LYS A 702 1.10 -0.32 -31.38
N ARG A 703 1.09 -1.34 -30.53
CA ARG A 703 0.03 -2.35 -30.44
C ARG A 703 -0.99 -1.98 -29.38
N TRP A 704 -0.52 -1.52 -28.22
CA TRP A 704 -1.37 -1.16 -27.08
C TRP A 704 -0.89 0.10 -26.36
N VAL A 705 -1.80 0.74 -25.62
CA VAL A 705 -1.51 1.87 -24.72
C VAL A 705 -2.31 1.76 -23.43
N ARG A 706 -1.79 2.32 -22.33
CA ARG A 706 -2.51 2.54 -21.06
C ARG A 706 -2.09 3.85 -20.41
N PHE A 707 -2.94 4.34 -19.51
CA PHE A 707 -2.72 5.55 -18.72
C PHE A 707 -2.77 5.26 -17.22
N ALA A 708 -1.98 5.99 -16.44
CA ALA A 708 -2.06 5.96 -14.98
C ALA A 708 -1.71 7.32 -14.38
N ALA A 709 -2.22 7.57 -13.17
CA ALA A 709 -1.96 8.79 -12.40
C ALA A 709 -1.53 8.40 -10.97
N TRP A 710 -0.51 9.09 -10.46
CA TRP A 710 0.13 8.77 -9.18
C TRP A 710 0.33 10.01 -8.32
N ASP A 711 0.02 9.91 -7.03
CA ASP A 711 0.20 11.00 -6.07
C ASP A 711 1.52 10.89 -5.29
N SER A 712 1.81 11.91 -4.48
CA SER A 712 3.06 11.96 -3.71
C SER A 712 3.19 10.86 -2.65
N ALA A 713 2.09 10.27 -2.18
CA ALA A 713 2.11 9.16 -1.21
C ALA A 713 2.32 7.79 -1.87
N GLY A 714 2.44 7.77 -3.21
CA GLY A 714 2.60 6.57 -4.04
C GLY A 714 1.28 5.94 -4.44
N ASN A 715 0.14 6.52 -4.02
CA ASN A 715 -1.19 6.03 -4.36
C ASN A 715 -1.47 6.33 -5.84
N GLY A 716 -2.43 5.62 -6.44
CA GLY A 716 -2.74 5.89 -7.84
C GLY A 716 -3.91 5.12 -8.41
N ALA A 717 -4.22 5.49 -9.64
CA ALA A 717 -5.23 4.86 -10.48
C ALA A 717 -4.66 4.51 -11.84
N LEU A 718 -5.13 3.40 -12.40
CA LEU A 718 -4.70 2.87 -13.70
C LEU A 718 -5.92 2.40 -14.50
N VAL A 719 -6.02 2.85 -15.75
CA VAL A 719 -7.01 2.33 -16.71
C VAL A 719 -6.45 1.11 -17.43
N GLN A 720 -7.31 0.17 -17.79
CA GLN A 720 -6.90 -1.04 -18.48
C GLN A 720 -6.26 -0.72 -19.86
N PRO A 721 -5.29 -1.54 -20.32
CA PRO A 721 -4.73 -1.37 -21.65
C PRO A 721 -5.79 -1.48 -22.74
N ILE A 722 -5.61 -0.71 -23.81
CA ILE A 722 -6.41 -0.80 -25.03
C ILE A 722 -5.50 -1.12 -26.23
N TRP A 723 -6.05 -1.79 -27.25
CA TRP A 723 -5.37 -1.90 -28.56
C TRP A 723 -5.44 -0.55 -29.31
N VAL A 724 -4.37 -0.19 -30.03
CA VAL A 724 -4.28 1.10 -30.75
C VAL A 724 -4.05 0.97 -32.26
N GLU A 725 -4.20 -0.24 -32.79
CA GLU A 725 -4.14 -0.49 -34.24
C GLU A 725 -5.46 -0.25 -34.96
#